data_AF-A0A811P5L5-F1
#
_entry.id   AF-A0A811P5L5-F1
#
_cell.length_a   1.000
_cell.length_b   1.000
_cell.length_c   1.000
_cell.angle_alpha   90.00
_cell.angle_beta   90.00
_cell.angle_gamma   90.00
#
_symmetry.space_group_name_H-M   'P 1'
#
loop_
_entity.id
_entity.type
_entity.pdbx_description
1 polymer ?
#
loop_
_entity_poly.entity_id
_entity_poly.type
_entity_poly.pdbx_seq_one_letter_code
_entity_poly.pdbx_strand_id
1 'polypeptide(L)'
;MAAALAVLLLACSGAVAVARAQDTERIEGSAGDVLEDDPVGRLKVYVYELPTKYNKKMVAKDSRCLSHMFAAEIFMHRFLLSSAIRTLNPEEADWFYTPVYTTCDLTPWGHPLPFKSPRIMRSAIQFISNRWPYWNRTEGADHFFVVPHDFGACFHYQEEKAIERGVLPLLRRATLVQTFGQKDHVCLKEGSVTIPPYAPPQKMKTHLVPPGTPRSIFVYFRGLFYDTANDPEGGYYARGARASVWENFKNNPLFDISTDHPPTYYEDMQRAVFCLCPLGWAPWSPRLVEAVVFGCIPVIIADDIVLPFADAIPWEEIGVFVAEDDVPKLDTILTSIPMEVILRKQRLLANPSMKQAMLFPQPAQPGDAFHQILNGLARKLPHGEGVFLKPGQKVLNWTEGPPWRPEAVQAKDFAEMFGIDPPLVLPFFRYRSEEAKSPLAIHNFSRWGTGEGRNTVKWRQLIRQQRKSLPIASVEKRLVEEVRKNDTLIIVGETGSGKTTQLPQFLYDGGFCQDGKVIGITQPRRVAAVTVAKRVAEECNDQLGKKVGYSIRFDDSTSNATRIKYMTDGLLLREALLDPLLSKYSVIIVDEAHERTVHTDVLLGLLKKVQHSRANANKNGKTLPDVQGHSQNLTLKECQGIRCAPLKLIIMSASLDAKCFSDYFGGAKAVHIQGRQYPVDILYTYQPESDYMDATLVTIFQIHLEEGPGDILAFLTGQEEIESLERLIHERARLFPPERSKIWVTPIYSSLPSEQQMNAFKPAPAGTRKVVLATNIAETSVTIPGIKYVIDPGMVKARAYNPVTGMESLIIIPVSKAQALQRSGRAGREGPGKCFRLFQESEFDKLVDSTVPEIKRCNLSNVVLQLKALGIDDIIGFDFMEKPSRTAILKSLEQLILLGALTDDYKLSDPVGHQMARLPLDPMYSKALIVSSKFKCLEEMLIVVSMLSVESIFFSVREKLEEARAARKGFESSEGDHITLVNVYRAAAECLEKSRNANAKEKTMEKALNRWCRENFINYRSLRHARDVHSQIQGHAQQMGLNLSSCGDDMVLFRRCLTSAFFLNAAMRQPDGSYRALATGQSVQIHPSSVLFRTKPDCVIFNELVRTTQNYVKNLTRIDPLWLAELAPQYYATEE
;
A
#
# COMPACT_ATOMS: atom_id res chain seq x y z
N MET A 1 -65.63 38.82 -17.58
CA MET A 1 -65.31 40.24 -17.32
C MET A 1 -65.83 40.58 -15.94
N ALA A 2 -65.13 41.23 -15.04
CA ALA A 2 -63.73 41.61 -14.91
C ALA A 2 -63.60 42.10 -13.44
N ALA A 3 -62.39 42.03 -12.92
CA ALA A 3 -61.80 42.95 -11.94
C ALA A 3 -62.69 43.72 -10.93
N ALA A 4 -62.26 43.60 -9.67
CA ALA A 4 -62.22 44.66 -8.65
C ALA A 4 -63.54 45.12 -8.01
N LEU A 5 -63.74 44.81 -6.71
CA LEU A 5 -63.81 45.77 -5.58
C LEU A 5 -64.17 45.12 -4.22
N ALA A 6 -63.81 45.84 -3.15
CA ALA A 6 -64.18 45.71 -1.71
C ALA A 6 -63.36 44.71 -0.87
N VAL A 7 -62.33 45.08 -0.09
CA VAL A 7 -62.12 46.16 0.92
C VAL A 7 -63.09 46.04 2.10
N LEU A 8 -62.55 45.58 3.24
CA LEU A 8 -63.21 45.35 4.52
C LEU A 8 -62.62 46.28 5.59
N LEU A 9 -63.53 46.75 6.44
CA LEU A 9 -63.43 47.83 7.42
C LEU A 9 -63.01 47.34 8.82
N LEU A 10 -62.38 48.28 9.53
CA LEU A 10 -62.51 48.63 10.97
C LEU A 10 -61.52 48.09 12.01
N ALA A 11 -61.18 49.03 12.90
CA ALA A 11 -60.08 49.12 13.84
C ALA A 11 -60.58 49.23 15.29
N CYS A 12 -59.70 48.96 16.27
CA CYS A 12 -59.59 49.71 17.54
C CYS A 12 -58.35 49.29 18.39
N SER A 13 -57.50 50.30 18.65
CA SER A 13 -56.67 50.62 19.85
C SER A 13 -55.87 49.57 20.66
N GLY A 14 -54.57 49.89 20.88
CA GLY A 14 -53.77 49.48 22.05
C GLY A 14 -52.28 49.32 21.77
N ALA A 15 -51.43 50.28 22.19
CA ALA A 15 -49.98 50.21 22.01
C ALA A 15 -49.29 49.40 23.13
N VAL A 16 -48.59 48.33 22.76
CA VAL A 16 -47.53 47.67 23.57
C VAL A 16 -46.44 47.19 22.60
N ALA A 17 -45.18 47.46 22.95
CA ALA A 17 -43.99 46.94 22.29
C ALA A 17 -44.01 45.41 22.24
N VAL A 18 -43.90 44.82 21.04
CA VAL A 18 -43.72 43.37 20.88
C VAL A 18 -42.52 43.12 19.99
N ALA A 19 -41.54 42.46 20.61
CA ALA A 19 -40.39 41.85 19.99
C ALA A 19 -40.82 40.96 18.82
N ARG A 20 -40.26 41.19 17.63
CA ARG A 20 -40.23 40.18 16.57
C ARG A 20 -39.22 39.11 16.98
N ALA A 21 -39.73 38.00 17.49
CA ALA A 21 -39.06 36.72 17.35
C ALA A 21 -39.01 36.41 15.85
N GLN A 22 -37.83 36.56 15.26
CA GLN A 22 -37.53 35.92 13.97
C GLN A 22 -37.25 34.46 14.28
N ASP A 23 -38.16 33.59 13.85
CA ASP A 23 -37.88 32.17 13.69
C ASP A 23 -36.71 32.02 12.72
N THR A 24 -35.54 31.76 13.28
CA THR A 24 -34.40 31.25 12.54
C THR A 24 -34.64 29.76 12.32
N GLU A 25 -35.02 29.37 11.09
CA GLU A 25 -34.89 27.98 10.67
C GLU A 25 -33.42 27.57 10.76
N ARG A 26 -33.18 26.52 11.56
CA ARG A 26 -31.87 25.95 11.84
C ARG A 26 -31.56 24.96 10.72
N ILE A 27 -30.43 25.14 10.05
CA ILE A 27 -29.97 24.24 8.98
C ILE A 27 -29.44 22.96 9.63
N GLU A 28 -30.13 21.83 9.43
CA GLU A 28 -29.60 20.50 9.71
C GLU A 28 -28.45 20.17 8.74
N GLY A 29 -27.33 19.71 9.28
CA GLY A 29 -26.07 19.38 8.61
C GLY A 29 -24.82 20.12 9.13
N SER A 30 -24.89 20.86 10.23
CA SER A 30 -23.76 21.60 10.81
C SER A 30 -23.06 20.77 11.89
N ALA A 31 -21.77 21.05 12.16
CA ALA A 31 -20.93 20.33 13.11
C ALA A 31 -21.39 20.37 14.60
N GLY A 32 -22.62 20.84 14.86
CA GLY A 32 -23.33 20.75 16.13
C GLY A 32 -24.39 19.64 16.21
N ASP A 33 -24.78 19.00 15.10
CA ASP A 33 -25.94 18.08 15.10
C ASP A 33 -25.66 16.74 15.80
N VAL A 34 -24.39 16.37 15.96
CA VAL A 34 -24.00 15.20 16.80
C VAL A 34 -24.15 15.49 18.30
N LEU A 35 -24.17 16.77 18.70
CA LEU A 35 -24.45 17.17 20.09
C LEU A 35 -25.95 17.19 20.42
N GLU A 36 -26.83 17.06 19.41
CA GLU A 36 -28.29 17.09 19.55
C GLU A 36 -28.94 15.71 19.58
N ASP A 37 -28.14 14.66 19.33
CA ASP A 37 -28.53 13.28 19.59
C ASP A 37 -28.75 13.10 21.11
N ASP A 38 -30.01 12.96 21.54
CA ASP A 38 -30.39 12.58 22.91
C ASP A 38 -30.99 11.17 22.95
N PRO A 39 -30.22 10.11 22.67
CA PRO A 39 -30.66 8.73 22.82
C PRO A 39 -30.86 8.32 24.30
N VAL A 40 -30.64 9.22 25.27
CA VAL A 40 -30.63 8.92 26.71
C VAL A 40 -32.00 8.48 27.23
N GLY A 41 -33.09 8.89 26.57
CA GLY A 41 -34.46 8.70 27.04
C GLY A 41 -34.89 7.25 27.35
N ARG A 42 -34.13 6.25 26.89
CA ARG A 42 -34.38 4.81 27.17
C ARG A 42 -33.35 4.13 28.07
N LEU A 43 -32.24 4.79 28.40
CA LEU A 43 -31.13 4.13 29.10
C LEU A 43 -31.41 3.94 30.60
N LYS A 44 -31.18 2.74 31.11
CA LYS A 44 -31.24 2.40 32.53
C LYS A 44 -29.87 1.97 33.06
N VAL A 45 -29.41 2.65 34.11
CA VAL A 45 -28.11 2.37 34.75
C VAL A 45 -28.31 1.91 36.19
N TYR A 46 -27.82 0.72 36.52
CA TYR A 46 -27.75 0.26 37.90
C TYR A 46 -26.41 0.66 38.53
N VAL A 47 -26.44 1.25 39.72
CA VAL A 47 -25.25 1.71 40.44
C VAL A 47 -24.97 0.77 41.61
N TYR A 48 -23.79 0.14 41.65
CA TYR A 48 -23.44 -0.75 42.76
C TYR A 48 -23.31 -0.03 44.10
N GLU A 49 -23.89 -0.63 45.13
CA GLU A 49 -23.71 -0.20 46.53
C GLU A 49 -22.41 -0.76 47.12
N LEU A 50 -21.30 -0.08 46.81
CA LEU A 50 -20.00 -0.46 47.34
C LEU A 50 -19.78 0.01 48.79
N PRO A 51 -19.04 -0.75 49.62
CA PRO A 51 -18.57 -0.31 50.92
C PRO A 51 -17.87 1.06 50.84
N THR A 52 -18.12 1.92 51.83
CA THR A 52 -17.65 3.32 51.83
C THR A 52 -16.12 3.47 51.67
N LYS A 53 -15.33 2.42 51.94
CA LYS A 53 -13.88 2.38 51.72
C LYS A 53 -13.47 2.55 50.24
N TYR A 54 -14.34 2.27 49.28
CA TYR A 54 -14.06 2.41 47.84
C TYR A 54 -14.42 3.80 47.29
N ASN A 55 -15.18 4.61 48.04
CA ASN A 55 -15.68 5.91 47.60
C ASN A 55 -15.77 6.96 48.73
N LYS A 56 -16.87 6.98 49.51
CA LYS A 56 -17.19 8.06 50.48
C LYS A 56 -16.07 8.32 51.50
N LYS A 57 -15.40 7.28 52.01
CA LYS A 57 -14.28 7.43 52.95
C LYS A 57 -13.04 8.08 52.30
N MET A 58 -12.84 7.92 50.99
CA MET A 58 -11.71 8.52 50.29
C MET A 58 -11.88 10.03 50.15
N VAL A 59 -13.10 10.49 49.85
CA VAL A 59 -13.43 11.93 49.82
C VAL A 59 -13.38 12.55 51.22
N ALA A 60 -13.89 11.84 52.23
CA ALA A 60 -13.84 12.30 53.61
C ALA A 60 -12.40 12.41 54.16
N LYS A 61 -11.46 11.61 53.63
CA LYS A 61 -10.04 11.65 53.98
C LYS A 61 -9.36 12.90 53.43
N ASP A 62 -9.69 13.32 52.22
CA ASP A 62 -9.09 14.49 51.57
C ASP A 62 -10.08 15.18 50.62
N SER A 63 -10.54 16.37 50.98
CA SER A 63 -11.52 17.14 50.22
C SER A 63 -10.98 17.70 48.91
N ARG A 64 -9.64 17.74 48.72
CA ARG A 64 -9.00 18.25 47.49
C ARG A 64 -9.33 17.41 46.26
N CYS A 65 -9.78 16.17 46.44
CA CYS A 65 -10.26 15.35 45.32
C CYS A 65 -11.50 15.92 44.61
N LEU A 66 -12.24 16.84 45.24
CA LEU A 66 -13.42 17.50 44.64
C LEU A 66 -13.05 18.64 43.68
N SER A 67 -11.83 19.15 43.74
CA SER A 67 -11.33 20.25 42.90
C SER A 67 -10.25 19.80 41.92
N HIS A 68 -9.85 18.53 41.96
CA HIS A 68 -8.80 17.95 41.11
C HIS A 68 -9.30 17.65 39.69
N MET A 69 -8.41 17.68 38.68
CA MET A 69 -8.78 17.44 37.26
C MET A 69 -9.31 16.04 36.95
N PHE A 70 -9.17 15.09 37.88
CA PHE A 70 -9.66 13.72 37.78
C PHE A 70 -10.98 13.48 38.54
N ALA A 71 -11.64 14.54 39.01
CA ALA A 71 -12.85 14.42 39.83
C ALA A 71 -14.09 13.86 39.07
N ALA A 72 -13.98 13.59 37.77
CA ALA A 72 -15.08 13.07 36.94
C ALA A 72 -15.72 11.78 37.52
N GLU A 73 -14.93 10.89 38.14
CA GLU A 73 -15.44 9.66 38.79
C GLU A 73 -16.39 9.95 39.97
N ILE A 74 -16.16 11.05 40.68
CA ILE A 74 -16.96 11.49 41.83
C ILE A 74 -18.27 12.12 41.34
N PHE A 75 -18.16 13.04 40.39
CA PHE A 75 -19.32 13.78 39.90
C PHE A 75 -20.23 12.91 39.03
N MET A 76 -19.69 11.97 38.25
CA MET A 76 -20.50 10.99 37.52
C MET A 76 -21.32 10.12 38.49
N HIS A 77 -20.72 9.69 39.61
CA HIS A 77 -21.45 8.95 40.63
C HIS A 77 -22.57 9.78 41.24
N ARG A 78 -22.32 11.04 41.62
CA ARG A 78 -23.36 11.94 42.16
C ARG A 78 -24.49 12.16 41.17
N PHE A 79 -24.16 12.43 39.91
CA PHE A 79 -25.13 12.59 38.82
C PHE A 79 -26.01 11.36 38.66
N LEU A 80 -25.41 10.16 38.57
CA LEU A 80 -26.17 8.91 38.46
C LEU A 80 -27.07 8.67 39.66
N LEU A 81 -26.65 8.99 40.89
CA LEU A 81 -27.49 8.79 42.08
C LEU A 81 -28.77 9.64 42.06
N SER A 82 -28.74 10.82 41.45
CA SER A 82 -29.86 11.76 41.33
C SER A 82 -30.57 11.73 39.97
N SER A 83 -30.10 10.92 39.03
CA SER A 83 -30.61 10.93 37.65
C SER A 83 -31.78 9.97 37.45
N ALA A 84 -32.74 10.36 36.60
CA ALA A 84 -33.90 9.54 36.23
C ALA A 84 -33.54 8.26 35.45
N ILE A 85 -32.33 8.20 34.88
CA ILE A 85 -31.81 7.00 34.22
C ILE A 85 -31.37 5.92 35.22
N ARG A 86 -31.21 6.25 36.50
CA ARG A 86 -30.84 5.24 37.50
C ARG A 86 -32.01 4.31 37.78
N THR A 87 -31.76 3.01 37.69
CA THR A 87 -32.69 1.99 38.19
C THR A 87 -32.21 1.41 39.52
N LEU A 88 -33.15 1.11 40.40
CA LEU A 88 -32.91 0.32 41.61
C LEU A 88 -33.11 -1.18 41.36
N ASN A 89 -33.73 -1.54 40.24
CA ASN A 89 -33.93 -2.90 39.80
C ASN A 89 -32.78 -3.30 38.85
N PRO A 90 -31.85 -4.18 39.26
CA PRO A 90 -30.74 -4.60 38.41
C PRO A 90 -31.19 -5.38 37.16
N GLU A 91 -32.39 -5.95 37.14
CA GLU A 91 -32.93 -6.65 35.97
C GLU A 91 -33.35 -5.69 34.84
N GLU A 92 -33.65 -4.44 35.17
CA GLU A 92 -34.00 -3.39 34.20
C GLU A 92 -32.77 -2.63 33.67
N ALA A 93 -31.56 -3.01 34.10
CA ALA A 93 -30.35 -2.24 33.84
C ALA A 93 -29.70 -2.62 32.51
N ASP A 94 -29.54 -1.62 31.63
CA ASP A 94 -28.75 -1.73 30.41
C ASP A 94 -27.25 -1.67 30.70
N TRP A 95 -26.85 -0.86 31.71
CA TRP A 95 -25.46 -0.72 32.14
C TRP A 95 -25.31 -0.81 33.66
N PHE A 96 -24.21 -1.38 34.11
CA PHE A 96 -23.80 -1.43 35.51
C PHE A 96 -22.64 -0.48 35.77
N TYR A 97 -22.87 0.53 36.60
CA TYR A 97 -21.84 1.46 37.04
C TYR A 97 -21.19 1.04 38.35
N THR A 98 -19.86 1.10 38.40
CA THR A 98 -19.08 0.78 39.60
C THR A 98 -18.39 2.02 40.18
N PRO A 99 -18.88 2.58 41.31
CA PRO A 99 -18.38 3.85 41.86
C PRO A 99 -17.12 3.65 42.71
N VAL A 100 -15.96 3.53 42.05
CA VAL A 100 -14.63 3.46 42.68
C VAL A 100 -13.89 4.77 42.49
N TYR A 101 -13.39 5.39 43.56
CA TYR A 101 -12.69 6.68 43.47
C TYR A 101 -11.16 6.49 43.45
N THR A 102 -10.66 6.03 42.32
CA THR A 102 -9.27 5.61 42.15
C THR A 102 -8.26 6.74 42.25
N THR A 103 -8.67 7.99 42.08
CA THR A 103 -7.79 9.17 42.06
C THR A 103 -7.80 9.98 43.36
N CYS A 104 -8.59 9.57 44.36
CA CYS A 104 -8.72 10.28 45.64
C CYS A 104 -7.61 10.01 46.68
N ASP A 105 -6.68 9.07 46.46
CA ASP A 105 -5.54 8.91 47.39
C ASP A 105 -4.45 9.90 47.00
N LEU A 106 -4.33 11.02 47.72
CA LEU A 106 -3.45 12.13 47.35
C LEU A 106 -2.16 12.19 48.17
N THR A 107 -1.10 12.76 47.59
CA THR A 107 0.13 13.18 48.28
C THR A 107 -0.15 14.37 49.21
N PRO A 108 0.78 14.74 50.11
CA PRO A 108 0.68 15.98 50.87
C PRO A 108 0.49 17.22 49.99
N TRP A 109 1.03 17.21 48.78
CA TRP A 109 0.89 18.28 47.78
C TRP A 109 -0.39 18.20 46.93
N GLY A 110 -1.23 17.16 47.12
CA GLY A 110 -2.54 17.05 46.47
C GLY A 110 -2.55 16.32 45.13
N HIS A 111 -1.46 15.63 44.77
CA HIS A 111 -1.38 14.82 43.55
C HIS A 111 -1.82 13.37 43.81
N PRO A 112 -2.51 12.71 42.87
CA PRO A 112 -2.93 11.31 43.06
C PRO A 112 -1.75 10.34 43.16
N LEU A 113 -1.85 9.37 44.07
CA LEU A 113 -0.88 8.31 44.31
C LEU A 113 -1.27 7.04 43.53
N PRO A 114 -0.42 6.57 42.60
CA PRO A 114 -0.77 5.43 41.74
C PRO A 114 -0.77 4.08 42.46
N PHE A 115 -0.13 3.96 43.63
CA PHE A 115 0.19 2.66 44.22
C PHE A 115 -1.02 1.88 44.77
N LYS A 116 -2.04 2.58 45.27
CA LYS A 116 -3.21 1.93 45.89
C LYS A 116 -4.35 1.70 44.90
N SER A 117 -4.46 2.52 43.86
CA SER A 117 -5.57 2.54 42.91
C SER A 117 -5.83 1.18 42.24
N PRO A 118 -4.81 0.45 41.72
CA PRO A 118 -5.03 -0.88 41.15
C PRO A 118 -5.50 -1.92 42.16
N ARG A 119 -5.03 -1.84 43.42
CA ARG A 119 -5.45 -2.75 44.51
C ARG A 119 -6.89 -2.50 44.91
N ILE A 120 -7.29 -1.23 44.98
CA ILE A 120 -8.67 -0.80 45.27
C ILE A 120 -9.60 -1.27 44.15
N MET A 121 -9.23 -1.05 42.88
CA MET A 121 -10.02 -1.50 41.72
C MET A 121 -10.21 -3.02 41.70
N ARG A 122 -9.12 -3.78 41.84
CA ARG A 122 -9.18 -5.24 41.92
C ARG A 122 -10.05 -5.72 43.08
N SER A 123 -9.90 -5.12 44.25
CA SER A 123 -10.69 -5.47 45.43
C SER A 123 -12.17 -5.12 45.27
N ALA A 124 -12.51 -4.03 44.56
CA ALA A 124 -13.89 -3.65 44.27
C ALA A 124 -14.53 -4.65 43.31
N ILE A 125 -13.86 -5.02 42.22
CA ILE A 125 -14.35 -6.02 41.26
C ILE A 125 -14.56 -7.38 41.94
N GLN A 126 -13.59 -7.83 42.74
CA GLN A 126 -13.72 -9.07 43.52
C GLN A 126 -14.88 -9.02 44.52
N PHE A 127 -15.09 -7.87 45.16
CA PHE A 127 -16.23 -7.70 46.06
C PHE A 127 -17.56 -7.80 45.30
N ILE A 128 -17.63 -7.22 44.10
CA ILE A 128 -18.83 -7.26 43.27
C ILE A 128 -19.10 -8.67 42.75
N SER A 129 -18.08 -9.33 42.17
CA SER A 129 -18.19 -10.69 41.61
C SER A 129 -18.60 -11.73 42.65
N ASN A 130 -18.22 -11.52 43.92
CA ASN A 130 -18.55 -12.44 45.02
C ASN A 130 -19.94 -12.16 45.63
N ARG A 131 -20.45 -10.93 45.50
CA ARG A 131 -21.68 -10.50 46.17
C ARG A 131 -22.90 -10.44 45.25
N TRP A 132 -22.70 -10.17 43.96
CA TRP A 132 -23.79 -10.08 42.99
C TRP A 132 -23.52 -10.94 41.75
N PRO A 133 -24.54 -11.62 41.21
CA PRO A 133 -24.38 -12.49 40.04
C PRO A 133 -24.14 -11.70 38.73
N TYR A 134 -24.52 -10.42 38.69
CA TYR A 134 -24.52 -9.59 37.48
C TYR A 134 -23.12 -9.32 36.91
N TRP A 135 -22.06 -9.33 37.71
CA TRP A 135 -20.71 -9.23 37.14
C TRP A 135 -20.33 -10.51 36.38
N ASN A 136 -20.69 -11.67 36.93
CA ASN A 136 -20.28 -12.97 36.38
C ASN A 136 -21.08 -13.36 35.12
N ARG A 137 -22.29 -12.82 34.91
CA ARG A 137 -23.14 -13.15 33.74
C ARG A 137 -22.48 -12.78 32.41
N THR A 138 -21.76 -11.67 32.40
CA THR A 138 -21.12 -11.05 31.23
C THR A 138 -19.62 -10.88 31.42
N GLU A 139 -19.07 -11.33 32.55
CA GLU A 139 -17.69 -11.06 32.97
C GLU A 139 -17.32 -9.56 32.85
N GLY A 140 -18.26 -8.68 33.19
CA GLY A 140 -18.07 -7.24 33.16
C GLY A 140 -18.37 -6.54 31.82
N ALA A 141 -18.96 -7.20 30.81
CA ALA A 141 -19.15 -6.59 29.48
C ALA A 141 -20.23 -5.50 29.40
N ASP A 142 -21.23 -5.58 30.27
CA ASP A 142 -22.29 -4.59 30.50
C ASP A 142 -21.95 -3.68 31.69
N HIS A 143 -20.67 -3.62 32.07
CA HIS A 143 -20.16 -2.75 33.13
C HIS A 143 -19.35 -1.64 32.53
N PHE A 144 -19.44 -0.46 33.13
CA PHE A 144 -18.52 0.63 32.83
C PHE A 144 -17.88 1.22 34.08
N PHE A 145 -16.67 1.71 33.91
CA PHE A 145 -15.85 2.33 34.94
C PHE A 145 -15.44 3.71 34.48
N VAL A 146 -15.61 4.71 35.34
CA VAL A 146 -15.02 6.02 35.13
C VAL A 146 -13.63 5.99 35.77
N VAL A 147 -12.60 6.00 34.93
CA VAL A 147 -11.19 5.99 35.32
C VAL A 147 -10.52 7.23 34.72
N PRO A 148 -10.63 8.39 35.37
CA PRO A 148 -10.17 9.67 34.83
C PRO A 148 -8.64 9.81 34.81
N HIS A 149 -7.92 8.72 35.09
CA HIS A 149 -6.48 8.54 34.89
C HIS A 149 -6.20 7.05 34.71
N ASP A 150 -5.10 6.71 34.03
CA ASP A 150 -4.66 5.33 33.83
C ASP A 150 -4.31 4.58 35.14
N PHE A 151 -4.17 5.28 36.28
CA PHE A 151 -3.87 4.72 37.61
C PHE A 151 -4.92 3.68 38.06
N GLY A 152 -6.18 3.89 37.66
CA GLY A 152 -7.29 3.01 37.99
C GLY A 152 -7.38 1.77 37.10
N ALA A 153 -6.74 1.79 35.92
CA ALA A 153 -6.89 0.77 34.90
C ALA A 153 -5.60 -0.02 34.60
N CYS A 154 -4.46 0.65 34.40
CA CYS A 154 -3.24 -0.04 33.93
C CYS A 154 -1.89 0.59 34.32
N PHE A 155 -1.82 1.67 35.12
CA PHE A 155 -0.54 2.34 35.34
C PHE A 155 0.49 1.53 36.14
N HIS A 156 1.66 1.37 35.51
CA HIS A 156 2.97 1.55 36.14
C HIS A 156 3.98 1.93 35.04
N TYR A 157 5.02 2.70 35.35
CA TYR A 157 6.19 2.94 34.47
C TYR A 157 6.95 1.65 34.06
N GLN A 158 6.45 0.50 34.50
CA GLN A 158 6.82 -0.85 34.11
C GLN A 158 5.52 -1.60 33.80
N GLU A 159 4.99 -1.43 32.57
CA GLU A 159 3.76 -2.08 32.08
C GLU A 159 3.74 -3.59 32.40
N GLU A 160 4.91 -4.25 32.42
CA GLU A 160 5.07 -5.65 32.82
C GLU A 160 4.54 -5.95 34.24
N LYS A 161 4.74 -5.06 35.22
CA LYS A 161 4.24 -5.27 36.59
C LYS A 161 2.73 -5.03 36.74
N ALA A 162 2.12 -4.22 35.88
CA ALA A 162 0.67 -4.04 35.85
C ALA A 162 -0.03 -5.29 35.25
N ILE A 163 0.62 -5.89 34.24
CA ILE A 163 0.23 -7.19 33.68
C ILE A 163 0.37 -8.30 34.74
N GLU A 164 1.48 -8.35 35.50
CA GLU A 164 1.67 -9.30 36.61
C GLU A 164 0.59 -9.21 37.70
N ARG A 165 0.03 -8.02 37.95
CA ARG A 165 -0.97 -7.79 39.01
C ARG A 165 -2.41 -8.18 38.61
N GLY A 166 -2.64 -8.49 37.33
CA GLY A 166 -3.89 -9.08 36.83
C GLY A 166 -5.09 -8.14 36.71
N VAL A 167 -4.90 -6.82 36.72
CA VAL A 167 -6.01 -5.84 36.63
C VAL A 167 -6.55 -5.71 35.20
N LEU A 168 -5.66 -5.66 34.21
CA LEU A 168 -6.01 -5.59 32.79
C LEU A 168 -6.92 -6.73 32.30
N PRO A 169 -6.67 -8.01 32.66
CA PRO A 169 -7.62 -9.09 32.40
C PRO A 169 -9.02 -8.85 32.97
N LEU A 170 -9.16 -8.26 34.17
CA LEU A 170 -10.45 -8.01 34.81
C LEU A 170 -11.26 -6.90 34.12
N LEU A 171 -10.57 -5.87 33.63
CA LEU A 171 -11.20 -4.73 32.93
C LEU A 171 -11.33 -4.95 31.41
N ARG A 172 -10.87 -6.09 30.89
CA ARG A 172 -10.80 -6.36 29.44
C ARG A 172 -12.15 -6.21 28.75
N ARG A 173 -13.24 -6.59 29.41
CA ARG A 173 -14.59 -6.58 28.84
C ARG A 173 -15.41 -5.33 29.19
N ALA A 174 -15.08 -4.63 30.28
CA ALA A 174 -15.84 -3.48 30.77
C ALA A 174 -15.54 -2.17 30.05
N THR A 175 -16.54 -1.36 29.70
CA THR A 175 -16.33 -0.07 29.06
C THR A 175 -15.56 0.89 29.98
N LEU A 176 -14.42 1.41 29.52
CA LEU A 176 -13.65 2.39 30.27
C LEU A 176 -14.00 3.80 29.80
N VAL A 177 -14.41 4.65 30.73
CA VAL A 177 -14.66 6.07 30.53
C VAL A 177 -13.49 6.83 31.13
N GLN A 178 -12.62 7.39 30.29
CA GLN A 178 -11.29 7.86 30.72
C GLN A 178 -10.86 9.14 30.03
N THR A 179 -10.01 9.92 30.70
CA THR A 179 -9.43 11.17 30.13
C THR A 179 -8.15 10.90 29.33
N PHE A 180 -7.71 9.64 29.26
CA PHE A 180 -6.46 9.24 28.62
C PHE A 180 -6.75 8.60 27.26
N GLY A 181 -6.51 9.33 26.17
CA GLY A 181 -6.70 8.84 24.80
C GLY A 181 -5.41 8.90 23.99
N GLN A 182 -4.62 7.84 24.05
CA GLN A 182 -3.47 7.61 23.17
C GLN A 182 -3.66 6.28 22.45
N LYS A 183 -3.57 6.28 21.10
CA LYS A 183 -4.07 5.19 20.22
C LYS A 183 -3.43 3.82 20.49
N ASP A 184 -2.21 3.78 21.01
CA ASP A 184 -1.46 2.55 21.29
C ASP A 184 -1.25 2.26 22.80
N HIS A 185 -1.94 2.98 23.68
CA HIS A 185 -1.80 2.78 25.12
C HIS A 185 -2.59 1.58 25.62
N VAL A 186 -2.02 0.79 26.53
CA VAL A 186 -2.61 -0.49 27.02
C VAL A 186 -3.99 -0.33 27.66
N CYS A 187 -4.32 0.86 28.19
CA CYS A 187 -5.65 1.17 28.73
C CYS A 187 -6.68 1.66 27.71
N LEU A 188 -6.26 2.12 26.53
CA LEU A 188 -7.18 2.56 25.50
C LEU A 188 -7.54 1.36 24.63
N LYS A 189 -8.80 0.95 24.70
CA LYS A 189 -9.32 -0.17 23.92
C LYS A 189 -10.45 0.28 23.02
N GLU A 190 -10.68 -0.50 21.98
CA GLU A 190 -11.87 -0.39 21.16
C GLU A 190 -13.11 -0.48 22.07
N GLY A 191 -13.97 0.54 22.02
CA GLY A 191 -15.10 0.67 22.94
C GLY A 191 -14.85 1.47 24.22
N SER A 192 -13.66 2.03 24.48
CA SER A 192 -13.50 3.07 25.50
C SER A 192 -14.24 4.36 25.12
N VAL A 193 -14.63 5.17 26.10
CA VAL A 193 -15.15 6.54 25.90
C VAL A 193 -14.13 7.52 26.43
N THR A 194 -13.56 8.34 25.54
CA THR A 194 -12.60 9.37 25.93
C THR A 194 -13.36 10.63 26.35
N ILE A 195 -13.13 11.12 27.57
CA ILE A 195 -13.83 12.26 28.18
C ILE A 195 -12.89 13.43 28.50
N PRO A 196 -13.41 14.67 28.62
CA PRO A 196 -12.60 15.80 29.02
C PRO A 196 -12.20 15.68 30.50
N PRO A 197 -11.03 16.22 30.90
CA PRO A 197 -10.68 16.36 32.32
C PRO A 197 -11.66 17.31 33.02
N TYR A 198 -11.85 17.11 34.32
CA TYR A 198 -12.71 17.98 35.12
C TYR A 198 -12.09 19.37 35.25
N ALA A 199 -12.79 20.38 34.74
CA ALA A 199 -12.51 21.79 34.97
C ALA A 199 -13.70 22.40 35.74
N PRO A 200 -13.50 23.05 36.91
CA PRO A 200 -14.61 23.53 37.74
C PRO A 200 -15.49 24.57 37.01
N PRO A 201 -16.76 24.27 36.69
CA PRO A 201 -17.58 25.16 35.86
C PRO A 201 -17.85 26.52 36.49
N GLN A 202 -18.01 26.58 37.83
CA GLN A 202 -18.17 27.84 38.56
C GLN A 202 -16.95 28.74 38.39
N LYS A 203 -15.74 28.16 38.51
CA LYS A 203 -14.48 28.90 38.33
C LYS A 203 -14.35 29.45 36.92
N MET A 204 -14.67 28.66 35.90
CA MET A 204 -14.62 29.17 34.51
C MET A 204 -15.63 30.29 34.27
N LYS A 205 -16.84 30.20 34.84
CA LYS A 205 -17.87 31.25 34.71
C LYS A 205 -17.46 32.57 35.37
N THR A 206 -16.79 32.54 36.53
CA THR A 206 -16.37 33.76 37.24
C THR A 206 -15.27 34.54 36.53
N HIS A 207 -14.53 33.89 35.63
CA HIS A 207 -13.41 34.50 34.89
C HIS A 207 -13.76 34.85 33.43
N LEU A 208 -15.03 34.77 33.03
CA LEU A 208 -15.44 35.20 31.69
C LEU A 208 -15.38 36.73 31.58
N VAL A 209 -14.57 37.20 30.65
CA VAL A 209 -14.43 38.61 30.26
C VAL A 209 -15.45 38.90 29.12
N PRO A 210 -15.89 40.15 28.87
CA PRO A 210 -16.86 40.44 27.81
C PRO A 210 -16.49 39.85 26.43
N PRO A 211 -17.44 39.27 25.67
CA PRO A 211 -17.18 38.61 24.38
C PRO A 211 -16.52 39.50 23.31
N GLY A 212 -16.67 40.82 23.41
CA GLY A 212 -16.05 41.81 22.53
C GLY A 212 -14.61 42.17 22.88
N THR A 213 -14.02 41.54 23.90
CA THR A 213 -12.63 41.80 24.30
C THR A 213 -11.66 41.37 23.19
N PRO A 214 -10.78 42.25 22.71
CA PRO A 214 -9.88 41.93 21.61
C PRO A 214 -8.84 40.88 22.04
N ARG A 215 -8.51 39.97 21.10
CA ARG A 215 -7.48 38.95 21.29
C ARG A 215 -6.09 39.58 21.12
N SER A 216 -5.53 40.13 22.20
CA SER A 216 -4.25 40.85 22.18
C SER A 216 -2.99 39.98 22.34
N ILE A 217 -3.13 38.69 22.66
CA ILE A 217 -2.02 37.75 22.81
C ILE A 217 -2.04 36.78 21.63
N PHE A 218 -0.90 36.55 20.97
CA PHE A 218 -0.88 35.68 19.80
C PHE A 218 -0.84 34.19 20.18
N VAL A 219 0.20 33.75 20.89
CA VAL A 219 0.30 32.37 21.43
C VAL A 219 0.48 32.40 22.94
N TYR A 220 -0.26 31.55 23.67
CA TYR A 220 -0.25 31.50 25.13
C TYR A 220 -0.02 30.09 25.70
N PHE A 221 0.82 29.97 26.74
CA PHE A 221 0.99 28.74 27.53
C PHE A 221 1.54 29.03 28.95
N ARG A 222 0.96 28.41 29.98
CA ARG A 222 1.52 28.35 31.35
C ARG A 222 1.70 26.94 31.88
N GLY A 223 2.89 26.51 32.26
CA GLY A 223 3.01 25.14 32.80
C GLY A 223 4.43 24.64 32.89
N LEU A 224 4.57 23.45 33.47
CA LEU A 224 5.87 22.79 33.58
C LEU A 224 6.35 22.36 32.18
N PHE A 225 7.53 22.85 31.79
CA PHE A 225 8.22 22.45 30.55
C PHE A 225 9.16 21.27 30.76
N TYR A 226 9.71 21.11 31.97
CA TYR A 226 10.59 20.02 32.37
C TYR A 226 10.01 19.36 33.63
N ASP A 227 9.95 18.02 33.66
CA ASP A 227 9.53 17.25 34.84
C ASP A 227 10.57 16.17 35.18
N THR A 228 11.69 16.61 35.75
CA THR A 228 12.83 15.75 36.12
C THR A 228 12.55 14.90 37.37
N ALA A 229 11.48 15.18 38.12
CA ALA A 229 11.14 14.45 39.34
C ALA A 229 10.38 13.15 39.04
N ASN A 230 9.48 13.17 38.06
CA ASN A 230 8.67 11.99 37.70
C ASN A 230 9.23 11.20 36.50
N ASP A 231 10.05 11.82 35.63
CA ASP A 231 10.75 11.17 34.50
C ASP A 231 12.28 11.43 34.60
N PRO A 232 12.96 10.83 35.59
CA PRO A 232 14.38 11.07 35.85
C PRO A 232 15.30 10.53 34.74
N GLU A 233 14.85 9.56 33.95
CA GLU A 233 15.60 8.97 32.82
C GLU A 233 15.38 9.74 31.50
N GLY A 234 14.40 10.66 31.46
CA GLY A 234 14.20 11.61 30.37
C GLY A 234 13.71 11.00 29.06
N GLY A 235 13.02 9.86 29.13
CA GLY A 235 12.71 9.02 27.97
C GLY A 235 11.40 9.37 27.26
N TYR A 236 10.40 9.91 27.96
CA TYR A 236 9.04 10.07 27.39
C TYR A 236 8.41 11.45 27.61
N TYR A 237 8.55 12.08 28.78
CA TYR A 237 7.79 13.29 29.12
C TYR A 237 8.67 14.49 29.54
N ALA A 238 9.90 14.29 30.01
CA ALA A 238 10.76 15.40 30.45
C ALA A 238 11.54 16.10 29.32
N ARG A 239 11.66 15.48 28.13
CA ARG A 239 12.43 16.02 26.96
C ARG A 239 11.69 15.96 25.62
N GLY A 240 10.36 15.77 25.62
CA GLY A 240 9.53 15.71 24.41
C GLY A 240 9.01 17.08 23.96
N ALA A 241 7.76 17.13 23.46
CA ALA A 241 7.12 18.33 22.92
C ALA A 241 7.21 19.58 23.82
N ARG A 242 7.05 19.46 25.15
CA ARG A 242 7.09 20.61 26.07
C ARG A 242 8.48 21.25 26.20
N ALA A 243 9.52 20.43 26.30
CA ALA A 243 10.90 20.91 26.32
C ALA A 243 11.22 21.61 24.99
N SER A 244 10.83 21.01 23.87
CA SER A 244 11.01 21.59 22.54
C SER A 244 10.29 22.95 22.39
N VAL A 245 9.06 23.09 22.89
CA VAL A 245 8.34 24.38 22.89
C VAL A 245 9.12 25.44 23.69
N TRP A 246 9.62 25.10 24.87
CA TRP A 246 10.38 26.05 25.70
C TRP A 246 11.69 26.45 25.04
N GLU A 247 12.45 25.48 24.56
CA GLU A 247 13.78 25.69 23.99
C GLU A 247 13.74 26.56 22.73
N ASN A 248 12.73 26.36 21.89
CA ASN A 248 12.59 27.11 20.65
C ASN A 248 11.92 28.49 20.83
N PHE A 249 10.99 28.65 21.79
CA PHE A 249 10.11 29.84 21.80
C PHE A 249 10.12 30.67 23.09
N LYS A 250 10.86 30.33 24.14
CA LYS A 250 10.89 31.13 25.40
C LYS A 250 11.31 32.59 25.23
N ASN A 251 12.07 32.90 24.16
CA ASN A 251 12.55 34.24 23.85
C ASN A 251 11.83 34.86 22.63
N ASN A 252 10.80 34.20 22.09
CA ASN A 252 10.09 34.67 20.91
C ASN A 252 8.98 35.65 21.33
N PRO A 253 8.94 36.88 20.80
CA PRO A 253 7.97 37.90 21.21
C PRO A 253 6.51 37.55 20.84
N LEU A 254 6.29 36.59 19.94
CA LEU A 254 4.95 36.10 19.58
C LEU A 254 4.40 35.06 20.57
N PHE A 255 5.27 34.51 21.42
CA PHE A 255 4.97 33.40 22.33
C PHE A 255 5.01 33.89 23.77
N ASP A 256 3.83 34.12 24.33
CA ASP A 256 3.68 34.39 25.76
C ASP A 256 3.64 33.05 26.52
N ILE A 257 4.82 32.53 26.87
CA ILE A 257 4.98 31.23 27.54
C ILE A 257 5.78 31.35 28.84
N SER A 258 5.32 30.72 29.93
CA SER A 258 6.01 30.76 31.25
C SER A 258 5.64 29.57 32.14
N THR A 259 6.44 29.29 33.17
CA THR A 259 6.10 28.34 34.24
C THR A 259 5.17 28.94 35.29
N ASP A 260 5.15 30.27 35.41
CA ASP A 260 4.40 30.99 36.44
C ASP A 260 2.91 31.05 36.12
N HIS A 261 2.06 30.91 37.13
CA HIS A 261 0.60 30.99 36.95
C HIS A 261 0.11 32.35 37.46
N PRO A 262 -0.06 33.36 36.59
CA PRO A 262 -0.49 34.68 37.03
C PRO A 262 -1.96 34.66 37.50
N PRO A 263 -2.38 35.60 38.35
CA PRO A 263 -3.79 35.76 38.71
C PRO A 263 -4.71 35.99 37.50
N THR A 264 -4.18 36.55 36.42
CA THR A 264 -4.86 36.84 35.14
C THR A 264 -4.91 35.64 34.19
N TYR A 265 -4.56 34.44 34.65
CA TYR A 265 -4.40 33.25 33.81
C TYR A 265 -5.57 33.00 32.84
N TYR A 266 -6.80 33.10 33.33
CA TYR A 266 -8.01 32.83 32.54
C TYR A 266 -8.35 33.99 31.59
N GLU A 267 -8.18 35.22 32.08
CA GLU A 267 -8.37 36.44 31.30
C GLU A 267 -7.39 36.49 30.12
N ASP A 268 -6.14 36.09 30.34
CA ASP A 268 -5.11 36.04 29.31
C ASP A 268 -5.37 34.92 28.30
N MET A 269 -5.89 33.75 28.72
CA MET A 269 -6.37 32.72 27.78
C MET A 269 -7.50 33.26 26.88
N GLN A 270 -8.41 34.07 27.42
CA GLN A 270 -9.48 34.67 26.62
C GLN A 270 -8.95 35.75 25.67
N ARG A 271 -7.86 36.44 26.03
CA ARG A 271 -7.15 37.40 25.18
C ARG A 271 -6.21 36.74 24.16
N ALA A 272 -5.96 35.43 24.26
CA ALA A 272 -5.06 34.70 23.38
C ALA A 272 -5.75 34.18 22.13
N VAL A 273 -5.07 34.25 20.97
CA VAL A 273 -5.54 33.64 19.71
C VAL A 273 -5.36 32.13 19.76
N PHE A 274 -4.14 31.68 20.08
CA PHE A 274 -3.78 30.26 20.16
C PHE A 274 -3.32 29.87 21.57
N CYS A 275 -3.78 28.72 22.05
CA CYS A 275 -3.39 28.16 23.34
C CYS A 275 -2.69 26.82 23.13
N LEU A 276 -1.42 26.72 23.52
CA LEU A 276 -0.65 25.50 23.30
C LEU A 276 -1.13 24.38 24.22
N CYS A 277 -1.36 23.21 23.64
CA CYS A 277 -1.76 21.98 24.32
C CYS A 277 -0.75 20.86 23.98
N PRO A 278 0.54 21.00 24.36
CA PRO A 278 1.55 19.97 24.14
C PRO A 278 1.36 18.76 25.03
N LEU A 279 1.69 17.59 24.47
CA LEU A 279 1.71 16.32 25.17
C LEU A 279 2.49 16.42 26.50
N GLY A 280 1.92 15.86 27.55
CA GLY A 280 2.58 15.63 28.84
C GLY A 280 2.11 14.29 29.41
N TRP A 281 2.33 14.06 30.71
CA TRP A 281 1.97 12.79 31.38
C TRP A 281 0.57 12.24 31.05
N ALA A 282 -0.40 13.14 30.91
CA ALA A 282 -1.66 12.84 30.27
C ALA A 282 -1.68 13.50 28.87
N PRO A 283 -2.30 12.84 27.87
CA PRO A 283 -2.43 13.33 26.50
C PRO A 283 -2.83 14.81 26.40
N TRP A 284 -3.63 15.30 27.34
CA TRP A 284 -3.95 16.72 27.49
C TRP A 284 -4.22 17.09 28.97
N SER A 285 -3.98 18.36 29.31
CA SER A 285 -4.29 18.94 30.62
C SER A 285 -5.68 19.59 30.62
N PRO A 286 -6.17 20.14 31.76
CA PRO A 286 -7.39 20.94 31.79
C PRO A 286 -7.35 22.11 30.80
N ARG A 287 -6.15 22.53 30.38
CA ARG A 287 -5.96 23.58 29.37
C ARG A 287 -6.71 23.31 28.07
N LEU A 288 -6.84 22.06 27.64
CA LEU A 288 -7.60 21.72 26.44
C LEU A 288 -9.07 22.16 26.58
N VAL A 289 -9.65 21.94 27.76
CA VAL A 289 -11.02 22.37 28.11
C VAL A 289 -11.09 23.88 28.30
N GLU A 290 -10.14 24.45 29.04
CA GLU A 290 -10.07 25.90 29.27
C GLU A 290 -9.95 26.68 27.94
N ALA A 291 -9.13 26.20 27.00
CA ALA A 291 -8.96 26.81 25.68
C ALA A 291 -10.28 26.87 24.93
N VAL A 292 -11.03 25.76 24.90
CA VAL A 292 -12.35 25.71 24.27
C VAL A 292 -13.33 26.66 24.95
N VAL A 293 -13.38 26.68 26.29
CA VAL A 293 -14.33 27.51 27.05
C VAL A 293 -14.07 29.01 26.87
N PHE A 294 -12.79 29.43 26.89
CA PHE A 294 -12.39 30.83 26.68
C PHE A 294 -12.24 31.19 25.18
N GLY A 295 -12.53 30.25 24.28
CA GLY A 295 -12.49 30.41 22.83
C GLY A 295 -11.09 30.61 22.24
N CYS A 296 -10.06 30.26 23.00
CA CYS A 296 -8.68 30.24 22.54
C CYS A 296 -8.46 28.99 21.67
N ILE A 297 -7.93 29.13 20.47
CA ILE A 297 -7.79 28.00 19.54
C ILE A 297 -6.78 27.01 20.13
N PRO A 298 -7.18 25.77 20.47
CA PRO A 298 -6.26 24.79 21.03
C PRO A 298 -5.28 24.33 19.95
N VAL A 299 -3.99 24.46 20.23
CA VAL A 299 -2.91 23.92 19.39
C VAL A 299 -2.44 22.61 19.99
N ILE A 300 -2.90 21.50 19.44
CA ILE A 300 -2.67 20.14 19.92
C ILE A 300 -1.35 19.64 19.33
N ILE A 301 -0.37 19.38 20.18
CA ILE A 301 0.96 18.94 19.78
C ILE A 301 1.19 17.50 20.28
N ALA A 302 0.81 16.53 19.44
CA ALA A 302 0.90 15.09 19.70
C ALA A 302 0.61 14.29 18.40
N ASP A 303 1.33 13.17 18.17
CA ASP A 303 1.16 12.36 16.95
C ASP A 303 0.05 11.29 17.07
N ASP A 304 -0.09 10.65 18.24
CA ASP A 304 -0.96 9.47 18.45
C ASP A 304 -2.12 9.69 19.46
N ILE A 305 -2.78 10.84 19.37
CA ILE A 305 -3.81 11.27 20.32
C ILE A 305 -5.26 10.91 19.88
N VAL A 306 -6.13 10.60 20.83
CA VAL A 306 -7.58 10.44 20.68
C VAL A 306 -8.26 11.46 21.57
N LEU A 307 -8.87 12.51 21.04
CA LEU A 307 -9.40 13.62 21.84
C LEU A 307 -10.74 13.28 22.53
N PRO A 308 -11.13 14.06 23.57
CA PRO A 308 -12.42 13.91 24.24
C PRO A 308 -13.59 14.00 23.26
N PHE A 309 -14.48 13.00 23.28
CA PHE A 309 -15.63 12.93 22.40
C PHE A 309 -15.29 13.19 20.93
N ALA A 310 -14.18 12.64 20.42
CA ALA A 310 -13.69 12.88 19.05
C ALA A 310 -14.69 12.52 17.94
N ASP A 311 -15.70 11.75 18.29
CA ASP A 311 -16.84 11.36 17.47
C ASP A 311 -18.01 12.37 17.49
N ALA A 312 -18.07 13.25 18.49
CA ALA A 312 -19.11 14.28 18.63
C ALA A 312 -18.58 15.71 18.53
N ILE A 313 -17.29 15.93 18.77
CA ILE A 313 -16.66 17.25 18.76
C ILE A 313 -15.73 17.33 17.54
N PRO A 314 -15.96 18.31 16.63
CA PRO A 314 -15.19 18.45 15.40
C PRO A 314 -13.83 19.11 15.69
N TRP A 315 -12.92 18.40 16.36
CA TRP A 315 -11.64 18.94 16.81
C TRP A 315 -10.79 19.54 15.67
N GLU A 316 -10.84 18.98 14.47
CA GLU A 316 -10.16 19.52 13.28
C GLU A 316 -10.68 20.90 12.87
N GLU A 317 -11.97 21.16 13.12
CA GLU A 317 -12.58 22.44 12.81
C GLU A 317 -12.29 23.50 13.88
N ILE A 318 -12.05 23.12 15.13
CA ILE A 318 -11.87 24.08 16.24
C ILE A 318 -10.43 24.23 16.75
N GLY A 319 -9.55 23.27 16.47
CA GLY A 319 -8.15 23.27 16.89
C GLY A 319 -7.16 23.35 15.73
N VAL A 320 -5.87 23.34 16.08
CA VAL A 320 -4.74 23.23 15.15
C VAL A 320 -3.90 22.03 15.60
N PHE A 321 -3.62 21.10 14.70
CA PHE A 321 -2.83 19.90 14.99
C PHE A 321 -1.42 20.08 14.46
N VAL A 322 -0.43 19.86 15.32
CA VAL A 322 0.99 19.99 14.99
C VAL A 322 1.70 18.72 15.42
N ALA A 323 2.45 18.10 14.51
CA ALA A 323 3.28 16.95 14.83
C ALA A 323 4.39 17.36 15.81
N GLU A 324 4.84 16.44 16.67
CA GLU A 324 5.88 16.77 17.66
C GLU A 324 7.21 17.22 17.00
N ASP A 325 7.55 16.59 15.88
CA ASP A 325 8.73 16.93 15.06
C ASP A 325 8.66 18.32 14.41
N ASP A 326 7.46 18.89 14.27
CA ASP A 326 7.23 20.21 13.66
C ASP A 326 7.16 21.35 14.69
N VAL A 327 7.31 21.06 15.99
CA VAL A 327 7.39 22.09 17.04
C VAL A 327 8.40 23.19 16.72
N PRO A 328 9.63 22.94 16.21
CA PRO A 328 10.57 24.02 15.89
C PRO A 328 10.07 25.03 14.85
N LYS A 329 8.99 24.72 14.10
CA LYS A 329 8.38 25.58 13.08
C LYS A 329 7.06 26.20 13.54
N LEU A 330 6.73 26.11 14.83
CA LEU A 330 5.41 26.48 15.36
C LEU A 330 5.05 27.95 15.11
N ASP A 331 6.03 28.86 15.14
CA ASP A 331 5.85 30.26 14.78
C ASP A 331 5.40 30.43 13.32
N THR A 332 6.06 29.73 12.39
CA THR A 332 5.77 29.74 10.96
C THR A 332 4.41 29.12 10.69
N ILE A 333 4.10 28.00 11.35
CA ILE A 333 2.80 27.32 11.21
C ILE A 333 1.68 28.25 11.67
N LEU A 334 1.76 28.79 12.89
CA LEU A 334 0.67 29.59 13.46
C LEU A 334 0.50 30.94 12.75
N THR A 335 1.58 31.58 12.30
CA THR A 335 1.51 32.83 11.51
C THR A 335 1.01 32.62 10.08
N SER A 336 1.18 31.42 9.51
CA SER A 336 0.67 31.10 8.17
C SER A 336 -0.85 30.88 8.12
N ILE A 337 -1.52 30.71 9.26
CA ILE A 337 -2.96 30.47 9.32
C ILE A 337 -3.69 31.77 8.93
N PRO A 338 -4.49 31.78 7.84
CA PRO A 338 -5.20 32.97 7.41
C PRO A 338 -6.17 33.48 8.49
N MET A 339 -6.30 34.80 8.62
CA MET A 339 -7.16 35.43 9.62
C MET A 339 -8.62 34.98 9.51
N GLU A 340 -9.12 34.69 8.30
CA GLU A 340 -10.45 34.13 8.08
C GLU A 340 -10.65 32.76 8.75
N VAL A 341 -9.62 31.92 8.72
CA VAL A 341 -9.63 30.59 9.37
C VAL A 341 -9.63 30.77 10.88
N ILE A 342 -8.78 31.66 11.40
CA ILE A 342 -8.75 32.02 12.83
C ILE A 342 -10.14 32.47 13.30
N LEU A 343 -10.76 33.40 12.58
CA LEU A 343 -12.10 33.91 12.90
C LEU A 343 -13.17 32.83 12.82
N ARG A 344 -13.11 31.93 11.82
CA ARG A 344 -14.03 30.78 11.73
C ARG A 344 -13.88 29.86 12.95
N LYS A 345 -12.66 29.48 13.32
CA LYS A 345 -12.38 28.64 14.49
C LYS A 345 -12.91 29.29 15.77
N GLN A 346 -12.66 30.60 15.95
CA GLN A 346 -13.17 31.35 17.11
C GLN A 346 -14.70 31.47 17.14
N ARG A 347 -15.37 31.62 15.98
CA ARG A 347 -16.84 31.60 15.89
C ARG A 347 -17.40 30.24 16.30
N LEU A 348 -16.80 29.15 15.84
CA LEU A 348 -17.18 27.81 16.25
C LEU A 348 -16.99 27.66 17.77
N LEU A 349 -15.82 28.00 18.30
CA LEU A 349 -15.54 27.98 19.73
C LEU A 349 -16.47 28.87 20.57
N ALA A 350 -17.10 29.89 19.98
CA ALA A 350 -18.09 30.72 20.66
C ALA A 350 -19.44 29.99 20.87
N ASN A 351 -19.69 28.86 20.18
CA ASN A 351 -20.92 28.08 20.30
C ASN A 351 -21.14 27.58 21.74
N PRO A 352 -22.25 27.97 22.40
CA PRO A 352 -22.56 27.54 23.76
C PRO A 352 -22.61 26.02 23.95
N SER A 353 -23.18 25.28 22.99
CA SER A 353 -23.33 23.82 23.08
C SER A 353 -21.99 23.10 23.14
N MET A 354 -20.99 23.61 22.40
CA MET A 354 -19.64 23.03 22.41
C MET A 354 -18.90 23.30 23.71
N LYS A 355 -19.06 24.50 24.29
CA LYS A 355 -18.52 24.79 25.63
C LYS A 355 -19.17 23.91 26.68
N GLN A 356 -20.48 23.71 26.59
CA GLN A 356 -21.25 22.90 27.53
C GLN A 356 -20.85 21.42 27.49
N ALA A 357 -20.62 20.86 26.30
CA ALA A 357 -20.18 19.48 26.10
C ALA A 357 -18.84 19.13 26.79
N MET A 358 -18.01 20.13 27.09
CA MET A 358 -16.72 19.95 27.78
C MET A 358 -16.81 20.03 29.32
N LEU A 359 -17.98 20.40 29.86
CA LEU A 359 -18.15 20.76 31.27
C LEU A 359 -18.98 19.76 32.07
N PHE A 360 -18.68 19.66 33.36
CA PHE A 360 -19.42 18.83 34.33
C PHE A 360 -20.17 19.71 35.36
N PRO A 361 -21.24 20.43 34.98
CA PRO A 361 -21.97 21.34 35.86
C PRO A 361 -22.71 20.63 37.01
N GLN A 362 -23.03 21.38 38.06
CA GLN A 362 -23.84 20.89 39.18
C GLN A 362 -24.96 21.93 39.46
N PRO A 363 -26.24 21.62 39.20
CA PRO A 363 -26.75 20.36 38.63
C PRO A 363 -26.31 20.14 37.17
N ALA A 364 -26.38 18.88 36.70
CA ALA A 364 -26.15 18.53 35.30
C ALA A 364 -27.19 19.20 34.39
N GLN A 365 -26.79 19.52 33.16
CA GLN A 365 -27.58 20.21 32.15
C GLN A 365 -27.56 19.43 30.83
N PRO A 366 -28.66 19.40 30.04
CA PRO A 366 -28.67 18.69 28.76
C PRO A 366 -27.50 19.08 27.85
N GLY A 367 -26.91 18.11 27.14
CA GLY A 367 -25.76 18.34 26.25
C GLY A 367 -24.42 18.58 26.95
N ASP A 368 -24.35 18.51 28.29
CA ASP A 368 -23.09 18.59 29.03
C ASP A 368 -22.26 17.29 28.98
N ALA A 369 -21.06 17.30 29.57
CA ALA A 369 -20.18 16.14 29.52
C ALA A 369 -20.78 14.88 30.18
N PHE A 370 -21.73 14.99 31.12
CA PHE A 370 -22.42 13.81 31.67
C PHE A 370 -23.31 13.18 30.62
N HIS A 371 -24.10 13.99 29.90
CA HIS A 371 -24.98 13.52 28.84
C HIS A 371 -24.18 12.97 27.66
N GLN A 372 -23.05 13.58 27.31
CA GLN A 372 -22.16 13.04 26.27
C GLN A 372 -21.56 11.67 26.63
N ILE A 373 -21.26 11.42 27.91
CA ILE A 373 -20.89 10.08 28.39
C ILE A 373 -22.05 9.09 28.18
N LEU A 374 -23.27 9.48 28.55
CA LEU A 374 -24.45 8.63 28.36
C LEU A 374 -24.73 8.36 26.88
N ASN A 375 -24.56 9.35 26.00
CA ASN A 375 -24.68 9.19 24.54
C ASN A 375 -23.62 8.22 24.01
N GLY A 376 -22.38 8.33 24.48
CA GLY A 376 -21.31 7.39 24.15
C GLY A 376 -21.59 5.97 24.63
N LEU A 377 -22.29 5.80 25.76
CA LEU A 377 -22.75 4.49 26.26
C LEU A 377 -23.97 3.98 25.49
N ALA A 378 -24.92 4.85 25.15
CA ALA A 378 -26.14 4.53 24.43
C ALA A 378 -25.83 4.07 22.98
N ARG A 379 -24.90 4.74 22.30
CA ARG A 379 -24.39 4.33 20.98
C ARG A 379 -23.67 2.98 21.00
N LYS A 380 -23.38 2.45 22.18
CA LYS A 380 -22.76 1.13 22.41
C LYS A 380 -23.76 0.07 22.89
N LEU A 381 -25.05 0.38 22.93
CA LEU A 381 -26.10 -0.60 23.18
C LEU A 381 -26.33 -1.43 21.89
N PRO A 382 -26.12 -2.75 21.97
CA PRO A 382 -27.15 -3.67 21.48
C PRO A 382 -27.18 -4.96 22.33
N HIS A 383 -27.80 -4.92 23.50
CA HIS A 383 -28.06 -6.14 24.29
C HIS A 383 -29.42 -6.74 23.87
N GLY A 384 -29.48 -7.39 22.70
CA GLY A 384 -30.70 -8.07 22.26
C GLY A 384 -31.13 -9.19 23.22
N GLU A 385 -32.44 -9.43 23.32
CA GLU A 385 -33.03 -10.59 24.02
C GLU A 385 -32.41 -11.89 23.47
N GLY A 386 -31.55 -12.52 24.28
CA GLY A 386 -30.77 -13.68 23.85
C GLY A 386 -29.40 -13.82 24.49
N VAL A 387 -28.91 -12.80 25.21
CA VAL A 387 -27.71 -12.91 26.07
C VAL A 387 -28.10 -13.36 27.48
N PHE A 388 -28.78 -14.49 27.57
CA PHE A 388 -28.79 -15.33 28.77
C PHE A 388 -28.38 -16.72 28.33
N LEU A 389 -27.32 -17.27 28.97
CA LEU A 389 -26.89 -18.64 28.73
C LEU A 389 -28.10 -19.57 28.87
N LYS A 390 -28.36 -20.41 27.85
CA LYS A 390 -29.40 -21.44 27.96
C LYS A 390 -29.12 -22.30 29.19
N PRO A 391 -30.14 -22.79 29.93
CA PRO A 391 -29.93 -23.66 31.08
C PRO A 391 -28.99 -24.82 30.72
N GLY A 392 -27.77 -24.82 31.27
CA GLY A 392 -26.72 -25.82 31.00
C GLY A 392 -25.49 -25.33 30.24
N GLN A 393 -25.45 -24.12 29.67
CA GLN A 393 -24.23 -23.52 29.11
C GLN A 393 -23.47 -22.69 30.15
N LYS A 394 -22.14 -22.88 30.26
CA LYS A 394 -21.27 -22.14 31.20
C LYS A 394 -20.41 -21.04 30.54
N VAL A 395 -20.40 -20.92 29.20
CA VAL A 395 -19.61 -19.90 28.46
C VAL A 395 -20.37 -19.46 27.20
N LEU A 396 -20.44 -18.14 26.97
CA LEU A 396 -21.07 -17.50 25.82
C LEU A 396 -20.13 -17.51 24.59
N ASN A 397 -20.65 -17.90 23.43
CA ASN A 397 -19.96 -17.84 22.14
C ASN A 397 -20.34 -16.53 21.41
N TRP A 398 -19.39 -15.60 21.32
CA TRP A 398 -19.61 -14.20 20.89
C TRP A 398 -19.74 -14.00 19.37
N THR A 399 -20.16 -15.01 18.60
CA THR A 399 -20.19 -14.96 17.12
C THR A 399 -21.57 -15.06 16.48
N GLU A 400 -22.66 -15.11 17.26
CA GLU A 400 -24.03 -15.18 16.71
C GLU A 400 -24.91 -14.02 17.23
N GLY A 401 -25.55 -13.31 16.30
CA GLY A 401 -26.65 -12.36 16.52
C GLY A 401 -27.75 -12.55 15.46
N PRO A 402 -29.01 -12.12 15.71
CA PRO A 402 -30.23 -12.77 15.21
C PRO A 402 -30.86 -12.14 13.93
N PRO A 403 -31.87 -12.82 13.33
CA PRO A 403 -32.44 -12.50 12.02
C PRO A 403 -33.72 -11.66 12.11
N TRP A 404 -33.94 -10.66 11.25
CA TRP A 404 -35.31 -10.23 10.90
C TRP A 404 -35.42 -9.50 9.55
N ARG A 405 -36.60 -9.69 8.94
CA ARG A 405 -37.03 -9.38 7.56
C ARG A 405 -37.58 -7.94 7.44
N PRO A 406 -37.68 -7.36 6.23
CA PRO A 406 -38.42 -6.12 6.03
C PRO A 406 -39.87 -6.39 5.58
N GLU A 407 -40.83 -5.88 6.35
CA GLU A 407 -42.19 -5.59 5.88
C GLU A 407 -42.25 -4.16 5.31
N ALA A 408 -43.13 -3.98 4.33
CA ALA A 408 -43.24 -2.84 3.44
C ALA A 408 -44.31 -1.84 3.89
N VAL A 409 -44.07 -0.53 3.73
CA VAL A 409 -45.07 0.53 3.44
C VAL A 409 -44.32 1.67 2.72
N GLN A 410 -44.37 1.72 1.39
CA GLN A 410 -45.17 2.58 0.50
C GLN A 410 -44.70 4.03 0.32
N ALA A 411 -44.31 4.29 -0.92
CA ALA A 411 -44.22 5.59 -1.54
C ALA A 411 -45.61 6.21 -1.75
N LYS A 412 -45.87 7.30 -1.04
CA LYS A 412 -46.78 8.39 -1.41
C LYS A 412 -46.25 9.63 -0.68
N ASP A 413 -46.41 10.81 -1.30
CA ASP A 413 -46.09 12.14 -0.74
C ASP A 413 -44.77 12.80 -1.19
N PHE A 414 -44.29 12.53 -2.41
CA PHE A 414 -43.25 13.38 -3.03
C PHE A 414 -43.59 13.90 -4.44
N ALA A 415 -44.86 13.80 -4.86
CA ALA A 415 -45.32 14.19 -6.20
C ALA A 415 -46.14 15.50 -6.26
N GLU A 416 -46.27 16.26 -5.17
CA GLU A 416 -47.00 17.54 -5.18
C GLU A 416 -46.18 18.63 -4.49
N MET A 417 -45.15 19.17 -5.15
CA MET A 417 -44.62 20.46 -4.68
C MET A 417 -44.01 21.39 -5.73
N PHE A 418 -43.68 20.96 -6.95
CA PHE A 418 -42.99 21.87 -7.88
C PHE A 418 -43.41 21.76 -9.34
N GLY A 419 -44.72 21.83 -9.61
CA GLY A 419 -45.19 22.07 -10.98
C GLY A 419 -44.67 23.41 -11.51
N ILE A 420 -43.71 23.37 -12.46
CA ILE A 420 -43.49 24.28 -13.62
C ILE A 420 -42.34 23.72 -14.49
N ASP A 421 -42.49 23.83 -15.82
CA ASP A 421 -41.63 23.36 -16.92
C ASP A 421 -40.89 24.56 -17.63
N PRO A 422 -39.95 24.35 -18.60
CA PRO A 422 -38.58 24.90 -18.60
C PRO A 422 -38.32 26.04 -19.62
N PRO A 423 -37.05 26.52 -19.84
CA PRO A 423 -36.27 25.89 -20.93
C PRO A 423 -34.71 25.88 -20.81
N LEU A 424 -34.13 24.94 -21.57
CA LEU A 424 -32.78 24.90 -22.21
C LEU A 424 -31.55 24.50 -21.38
N VAL A 425 -31.28 23.18 -21.27
CA VAL A 425 -30.01 22.51 -21.69
C VAL A 425 -30.32 21.02 -21.99
N LEU A 426 -29.80 20.50 -23.11
CA LEU A 426 -29.95 19.14 -23.66
C LEU A 426 -28.60 18.36 -23.47
N PRO A 427 -28.54 17.02 -23.63
CA PRO A 427 -28.42 16.06 -22.53
C PRO A 427 -27.16 15.18 -22.63
N PHE A 428 -26.62 14.71 -21.50
CA PHE A 428 -25.76 13.52 -21.51
C PHE A 428 -26.09 12.59 -20.33
N PHE A 429 -26.29 11.32 -20.70
CA PHE A 429 -26.59 10.13 -19.88
C PHE A 429 -28.07 9.86 -19.52
N ARG A 430 -28.61 8.80 -20.14
CA ARG A 430 -29.91 8.18 -19.85
C ARG A 430 -29.78 7.24 -18.65
N TYR A 431 -30.71 7.36 -17.70
CA TYR A 431 -30.84 6.49 -16.53
C TYR A 431 -31.63 5.22 -16.86
N ARG A 432 -31.19 4.08 -16.30
CA ARG A 432 -32.05 2.89 -16.09
C ARG A 432 -31.61 2.19 -14.80
N SER A 433 -32.48 2.23 -13.79
CA SER A 433 -32.26 1.57 -12.50
C SER A 433 -33.04 0.26 -12.41
N GLU A 434 -32.40 -0.81 -11.94
CA GLU A 434 -33.05 -1.94 -11.27
C GLU A 434 -32.25 -2.27 -9.99
N GLU A 435 -32.99 -2.53 -8.91
CA GLU A 435 -32.53 -2.60 -7.51
C GLU A 435 -31.80 -3.90 -7.14
N ALA A 436 -30.77 -3.81 -6.29
CA ALA A 436 -30.42 -4.85 -5.31
C ALA A 436 -29.64 -4.27 -4.10
N LYS A 437 -29.88 -4.87 -2.93
CA LYS A 437 -29.64 -4.40 -1.55
C LYS A 437 -28.18 -4.60 -1.03
N SER A 438 -27.81 -3.81 -0.01
CA SER A 438 -26.51 -3.75 0.73
C SER A 438 -26.43 -4.78 1.90
N PRO A 439 -25.41 -4.82 2.80
CA PRO A 439 -24.16 -4.04 2.93
C PRO A 439 -22.88 -4.85 3.31
N LEU A 440 -21.69 -4.22 3.32
CA LEU A 440 -20.68 -4.22 4.43
C LEU A 440 -19.26 -3.89 3.93
N ALA A 441 -18.72 -2.75 4.38
CA ALA A 441 -17.36 -2.29 4.17
C ALA A 441 -16.35 -3.08 5.03
N ILE A 442 -15.18 -3.40 4.46
CA ILE A 442 -14.03 -3.94 5.18
C ILE A 442 -12.85 -2.99 4.95
N HIS A 443 -12.35 -2.39 6.04
CA HIS A 443 -11.17 -1.54 6.03
C HIS A 443 -9.90 -2.31 6.44
N ASN A 444 -8.81 -1.92 5.77
CA ASN A 444 -7.39 -1.86 6.18
C ASN A 444 -6.44 -2.99 5.75
N PHE A 445 -5.29 -2.60 5.17
CA PHE A 445 -3.96 -2.90 5.73
C PHE A 445 -2.79 -2.22 4.98
N SER A 446 -1.99 -1.40 5.70
CA SER A 446 -0.53 -1.22 5.58
C SER A 446 -0.07 -0.34 6.77
N ARG A 447 1.00 -0.57 7.54
CA ARG A 447 2.09 -1.56 7.53
C ARG A 447 2.79 -1.53 8.91
N TRP A 448 3.47 -2.63 9.20
CA TRP A 448 4.22 -2.98 10.41
C TRP A 448 5.62 -2.38 10.50
N GLY A 449 6.05 -2.11 11.75
CA GLY A 449 7.44 -1.99 12.20
C GLY A 449 7.70 -2.84 13.45
N THR A 450 8.62 -3.79 13.30
CA THR A 450 9.32 -4.70 14.24
C THR A 450 9.17 -4.53 15.77
N GLY A 451 8.71 -5.59 16.43
CA GLY A 451 8.92 -5.90 17.86
C GLY A 451 8.67 -7.39 18.14
N GLU A 452 9.74 -8.18 18.27
CA GLU A 452 9.69 -9.64 18.43
C GLU A 452 9.20 -10.06 19.83
N GLY A 453 8.41 -11.14 19.90
CA GLY A 453 8.40 -12.01 21.08
C GLY A 453 7.05 -12.51 21.59
N ARG A 454 6.05 -11.64 21.84
CA ARG A 454 4.83 -12.04 22.60
C ARG A 454 3.50 -11.96 21.83
N ASN A 455 3.48 -11.41 20.61
CA ASN A 455 2.25 -11.12 19.83
C ASN A 455 1.90 -12.16 18.74
N THR A 456 2.64 -13.26 18.66
CA THR A 456 2.54 -14.22 17.53
C THR A 456 1.23 -15.01 17.50
N VAL A 457 0.56 -15.26 18.63
CA VAL A 457 -0.66 -16.11 18.66
C VAL A 457 -1.91 -15.38 18.15
N LYS A 458 -2.15 -14.12 18.54
CA LYS A 458 -3.26 -13.29 18.04
C LYS A 458 -3.12 -12.99 16.55
N TRP A 459 -1.89 -12.69 16.11
CA TRP A 459 -1.58 -12.49 14.68
C TRP A 459 -1.87 -13.73 13.83
N ARG A 460 -1.50 -14.91 14.34
CA ARG A 460 -1.84 -16.21 13.70
C ARG A 460 -3.34 -16.44 13.61
N GLN A 461 -4.14 -16.02 14.60
CA GLN A 461 -5.59 -16.13 14.57
C GLN A 461 -6.24 -15.17 13.56
N LEU A 462 -5.77 -13.92 13.48
CA LEU A 462 -6.25 -12.93 12.50
C LEU A 462 -5.97 -13.38 11.06
N ILE A 463 -4.74 -13.84 10.78
CA ILE A 463 -4.38 -14.40 9.46
C ILE A 463 -5.28 -15.60 9.12
N ARG A 464 -5.55 -16.49 10.07
CA ARG A 464 -6.45 -17.64 9.83
C ARG A 464 -7.89 -17.22 9.53
N GLN A 465 -8.41 -16.19 10.19
CA GLN A 465 -9.75 -15.65 9.90
C GLN A 465 -9.80 -14.98 8.53
N GLN A 466 -8.78 -14.20 8.15
CA GLN A 466 -8.66 -13.60 6.82
C GLN A 466 -8.58 -14.68 5.73
N ARG A 467 -7.80 -15.74 5.94
CA ARG A 467 -7.71 -16.87 4.98
C ARG A 467 -9.06 -17.53 4.74
N LYS A 468 -9.85 -17.73 5.82
CA LYS A 468 -11.22 -18.29 5.73
C LYS A 468 -12.20 -17.36 5.03
N SER A 469 -11.97 -16.05 5.03
CA SER A 469 -12.86 -15.09 4.37
C SER A 469 -12.59 -14.95 2.87
N LEU A 470 -11.49 -15.48 2.33
CA LEU A 470 -11.18 -15.42 0.90
C LEU A 470 -12.15 -16.30 0.08
N PRO A 471 -12.59 -15.86 -1.13
CA PRO A 471 -13.52 -16.61 -1.97
C PRO A 471 -13.09 -18.07 -2.23
N ILE A 472 -11.80 -18.29 -2.50
CA ILE A 472 -11.25 -19.63 -2.78
C ILE A 472 -11.37 -20.61 -1.60
N ALA A 473 -11.45 -20.13 -0.35
CA ALA A 473 -11.52 -21.00 0.83
C ALA A 473 -12.82 -21.79 0.89
N SER A 474 -13.92 -21.22 0.37
CA SER A 474 -15.23 -21.90 0.32
C SER A 474 -15.24 -23.15 -0.56
N VAL A 475 -14.31 -23.23 -1.52
CA VAL A 475 -14.22 -24.30 -2.52
C VAL A 475 -12.98 -25.20 -2.34
N GLU A 476 -12.28 -25.09 -1.21
CA GLU A 476 -11.02 -25.81 -0.91
C GLU A 476 -11.10 -27.32 -1.22
N LYS A 477 -12.04 -28.03 -0.57
CA LYS A 477 -12.16 -29.50 -0.71
C LYS A 477 -12.43 -29.90 -2.16
N ARG A 478 -13.35 -29.19 -2.82
CA ARG A 478 -13.72 -29.43 -4.22
C ARG A 478 -12.53 -29.19 -5.14
N LEU A 479 -11.77 -28.12 -4.94
CA LEU A 479 -10.58 -27.82 -5.74
C LEU A 479 -9.51 -28.92 -5.60
N VAL A 480 -9.22 -29.36 -4.37
CA VAL A 480 -8.24 -30.44 -4.13
C VAL A 480 -8.68 -31.74 -4.81
N GLU A 481 -9.97 -32.08 -4.77
CA GLU A 481 -10.51 -33.24 -5.48
C GLU A 481 -10.39 -33.11 -7.01
N GLU A 482 -10.71 -31.95 -7.57
CA GLU A 482 -10.57 -31.70 -9.01
C GLU A 482 -9.11 -31.80 -9.47
N VAL A 483 -8.15 -31.31 -8.67
CA VAL A 483 -6.72 -31.47 -8.98
C VAL A 483 -6.27 -32.93 -8.91
N ARG A 484 -6.86 -33.76 -8.03
CA ARG A 484 -6.56 -35.20 -8.02
C ARG A 484 -7.10 -35.90 -9.27
N LYS A 485 -8.32 -35.56 -9.69
CA LYS A 485 -9.03 -36.20 -10.81
C LYS A 485 -8.45 -35.86 -12.18
N ASN A 486 -7.92 -34.66 -12.36
CA ASN A 486 -7.44 -34.17 -13.65
C ASN A 486 -5.92 -34.07 -13.65
N ASP A 487 -5.27 -34.37 -14.78
CA ASP A 487 -3.82 -34.14 -14.92
C ASP A 487 -3.50 -32.67 -15.21
N THR A 488 -4.40 -31.99 -15.92
CA THR A 488 -4.35 -30.55 -16.17
C THR A 488 -5.66 -29.90 -15.75
N LEU A 489 -5.59 -28.83 -14.97
CA LEU A 489 -6.75 -28.07 -14.49
C LEU A 489 -6.55 -26.58 -14.72
N ILE A 490 -7.56 -25.91 -15.27
CA ILE A 490 -7.55 -24.46 -15.45
C ILE A 490 -8.40 -23.84 -14.35
N ILE A 491 -7.84 -22.88 -13.63
CA ILE A 491 -8.52 -22.17 -12.54
C ILE A 491 -8.60 -20.69 -12.90
N VAL A 492 -9.82 -20.21 -13.05
CA VAL A 492 -10.12 -18.82 -13.37
C VAL A 492 -10.72 -18.14 -12.16
N GLY A 493 -10.28 -16.93 -11.86
CA GLY A 493 -10.94 -16.09 -10.86
C GLY A 493 -10.23 -14.75 -10.75
N GLU A 494 -10.92 -13.73 -10.26
CA GLU A 494 -10.39 -12.37 -10.19
C GLU A 494 -9.16 -12.25 -9.28
N THR A 495 -8.36 -11.19 -9.46
CA THR A 495 -7.28 -10.84 -8.53
C THR A 495 -7.85 -10.59 -7.12
N GLY A 496 -7.20 -11.09 -6.08
CA GLY A 496 -7.70 -10.96 -4.69
C GLY A 496 -8.60 -12.09 -4.22
N SER A 497 -9.00 -13.02 -5.10
CA SER A 497 -9.79 -14.22 -4.74
C SER A 497 -9.06 -15.24 -3.86
N GLY A 498 -7.74 -15.10 -3.67
CA GLY A 498 -6.89 -16.00 -2.87
C GLY A 498 -6.23 -17.13 -3.66
N LYS A 499 -6.44 -17.17 -4.99
CA LYS A 499 -5.79 -18.07 -5.97
C LYS A 499 -4.32 -18.38 -5.65
N THR A 500 -3.48 -17.37 -5.78
CA THR A 500 -2.02 -17.45 -5.69
C THR A 500 -1.51 -17.81 -4.29
N THR A 501 -2.24 -17.45 -3.23
CA THR A 501 -1.81 -17.63 -1.84
C THR A 501 -2.32 -18.92 -1.22
N GLN A 502 -3.60 -19.28 -1.44
CA GLN A 502 -4.24 -20.39 -0.74
C GLN A 502 -4.13 -21.72 -1.46
N LEU A 503 -4.24 -21.77 -2.80
CA LEU A 503 -4.22 -23.03 -3.53
C LEU A 503 -2.94 -23.86 -3.27
N PRO A 504 -1.72 -23.28 -3.26
CA PRO A 504 -0.51 -24.05 -2.96
C PRO A 504 -0.53 -24.67 -1.56
N GLN A 505 -1.14 -23.97 -0.59
CA GLN A 505 -1.30 -24.47 0.78
C GLN A 505 -2.29 -25.63 0.82
N PHE A 506 -3.42 -25.54 0.11
CA PHE A 506 -4.41 -26.61 0.00
C PHE A 506 -3.83 -27.89 -0.62
N LEU A 507 -2.95 -27.75 -1.62
CA LEU A 507 -2.27 -28.90 -2.23
C LEU A 507 -1.21 -29.50 -1.31
N TYR A 508 -0.48 -28.66 -0.57
CA TYR A 508 0.45 -29.16 0.44
C TYR A 508 -0.28 -29.98 1.51
N ASP A 509 -1.37 -29.45 2.07
CA ASP A 509 -2.19 -30.12 3.08
C ASP A 509 -2.93 -31.34 2.48
N GLY A 510 -3.25 -31.29 1.19
CA GLY A 510 -3.81 -32.38 0.40
C GLY A 510 -2.84 -33.53 0.11
N GLY A 511 -1.60 -33.47 0.58
CA GLY A 511 -0.63 -34.57 0.52
C GLY A 511 0.20 -34.66 -0.75
N PHE A 512 0.20 -33.63 -1.61
CA PHE A 512 0.96 -33.64 -2.86
C PHE A 512 2.50 -33.55 -2.67
N CYS A 513 2.97 -33.39 -1.43
CA CYS A 513 4.39 -33.32 -1.06
C CYS A 513 4.87 -34.50 -0.18
N GLN A 514 4.04 -35.55 0.03
CA GLN A 514 4.33 -36.63 0.98
C GLN A 514 5.55 -37.49 0.62
N ASP A 515 5.90 -37.58 -0.67
CA ASP A 515 7.07 -38.29 -1.18
C ASP A 515 8.34 -37.41 -1.23
N GLY A 516 8.33 -36.26 -0.56
CA GLY A 516 9.43 -35.30 -0.56
C GLY A 516 9.45 -34.36 -1.77
N LYS A 517 8.49 -34.49 -2.70
CA LYS A 517 8.38 -33.60 -3.87
C LYS A 517 7.89 -32.19 -3.52
N VAL A 518 8.09 -31.30 -4.48
CA VAL A 518 7.82 -29.88 -4.36
C VAL A 518 6.60 -29.49 -5.22
N ILE A 519 5.78 -28.56 -4.71
CA ILE A 519 4.80 -27.81 -5.48
C ILE A 519 5.50 -26.56 -5.99
N GLY A 520 5.68 -26.47 -7.31
CA GLY A 520 6.28 -25.32 -7.97
C GLY A 520 5.20 -24.35 -8.45
N ILE A 521 5.33 -23.07 -8.12
CA ILE A 521 4.41 -22.01 -8.56
C ILE A 521 5.21 -21.00 -9.35
N THR A 522 4.87 -20.82 -10.62
CA THR A 522 5.52 -19.81 -11.46
C THR A 522 4.74 -18.50 -11.45
N GLN A 523 5.47 -17.40 -11.49
CA GLN A 523 4.96 -16.04 -11.57
C GLN A 523 5.72 -15.33 -12.69
N PRO A 524 5.05 -14.56 -13.56
CA PRO A 524 5.73 -13.79 -14.60
C PRO A 524 6.61 -12.68 -14.00
N ARG A 525 6.28 -12.19 -12.79
CA ARG A 525 6.96 -11.05 -12.16
C ARG A 525 7.77 -11.45 -10.92
N ARG A 526 9.03 -11.01 -10.87
CA ARG A 526 9.94 -11.23 -9.72
C ARG A 526 9.36 -10.77 -8.39
N VAL A 527 8.82 -9.54 -8.34
CA VAL A 527 8.26 -8.95 -7.10
C VAL A 527 7.07 -9.76 -6.59
N ALA A 528 6.22 -10.27 -7.49
CA ALA A 528 5.08 -11.12 -7.11
C ALA A 528 5.57 -12.42 -6.47
N ALA A 529 6.54 -13.12 -7.09
CA ALA A 529 7.12 -14.35 -6.53
C ALA A 529 7.67 -14.15 -5.10
N VAL A 530 8.44 -13.08 -4.86
CA VAL A 530 9.05 -12.78 -3.55
C VAL A 530 7.99 -12.43 -2.50
N THR A 531 7.10 -11.49 -2.83
CA THR A 531 6.12 -10.95 -1.87
C THR A 531 5.07 -12.00 -1.50
N VAL A 532 4.60 -12.79 -2.48
CA VAL A 532 3.68 -13.90 -2.24
C VAL A 532 4.37 -14.97 -1.41
N ALA A 533 5.59 -15.38 -1.73
CA ALA A 533 6.30 -16.40 -0.95
C ALA A 533 6.47 -15.98 0.51
N LYS A 534 6.86 -14.72 0.74
CA LYS A 534 6.97 -14.15 2.09
C LYS A 534 5.62 -14.17 2.81
N ARG A 535 4.56 -13.71 2.15
CA ARG A 535 3.21 -13.74 2.71
C ARG A 535 2.75 -15.17 3.05
N VAL A 536 3.02 -16.13 2.18
CA VAL A 536 2.61 -17.53 2.39
C VAL A 536 3.45 -18.21 3.46
N ALA A 537 4.73 -17.86 3.61
CA ALA A 537 5.56 -18.27 4.74
C ALA A 537 4.98 -17.76 6.07
N GLU A 538 4.60 -16.47 6.12
CA GLU A 538 3.91 -15.87 7.27
C GLU A 538 2.57 -16.58 7.57
N GLU A 539 1.78 -16.89 6.53
CA GLU A 539 0.51 -17.63 6.67
C GLU A 539 0.66 -19.08 7.12
N CYS A 540 1.78 -19.72 6.76
CA CYS A 540 2.16 -21.06 7.22
C CYS A 540 2.80 -21.04 8.62
N ASN A 541 3.06 -19.85 9.17
CA ASN A 541 3.84 -19.66 10.38
C ASN A 541 5.21 -20.36 10.31
N ASP A 542 5.88 -20.21 9.17
CA ASP A 542 7.24 -20.72 8.95
C ASP A 542 8.17 -19.60 8.49
N GLN A 543 9.48 -19.82 8.63
CA GLN A 543 10.49 -18.92 8.11
C GLN A 543 10.62 -19.11 6.59
N LEU A 544 10.71 -17.99 5.88
CA LEU A 544 10.98 -18.00 4.44
C LEU A 544 12.31 -18.73 4.17
N GLY A 545 12.31 -19.62 3.18
CA GLY A 545 13.43 -20.51 2.85
C GLY A 545 13.35 -21.89 3.51
N LYS A 546 12.45 -22.12 4.46
CA LYS A 546 12.13 -23.46 5.01
C LYS A 546 11.02 -24.11 4.20
N LYS A 547 9.82 -24.36 4.76
CA LYS A 547 8.69 -25.00 4.04
C LYS A 547 8.30 -24.23 2.79
N VAL A 548 8.26 -22.90 2.89
CA VAL A 548 7.92 -21.98 1.80
C VAL A 548 9.18 -21.21 1.43
N GLY A 549 9.50 -21.18 0.14
CA GLY A 549 10.64 -20.45 -0.39
C GLY A 549 10.32 -19.83 -1.74
N TYR A 550 11.22 -18.97 -2.21
CA TYR A 550 11.19 -18.50 -3.59
C TYR A 550 12.56 -18.63 -4.23
N SER A 551 12.58 -18.76 -5.56
CA SER A 551 13.81 -18.65 -6.33
C SER A 551 13.51 -17.86 -7.59
N ILE A 552 14.25 -16.79 -7.81
CA ILE A 552 14.15 -15.92 -8.99
C ILE A 552 15.55 -15.73 -9.56
N ARG A 553 15.64 -15.15 -10.76
CA ARG A 553 16.93 -14.82 -11.35
C ARG A 553 17.69 -13.89 -10.39
N PHE A 554 18.87 -14.35 -10.02
CA PHE A 554 19.78 -13.70 -9.09
C PHE A 554 19.37 -13.61 -7.62
N ASP A 555 18.38 -14.37 -7.16
CA ASP A 555 18.01 -14.39 -5.74
C ASP A 555 17.28 -15.70 -5.40
N ASP A 556 17.86 -16.53 -4.53
CA ASP A 556 17.31 -17.83 -4.13
C ASP A 556 17.20 -17.92 -2.60
N SER A 557 15.97 -18.06 -2.12
CA SER A 557 15.63 -18.29 -0.73
C SER A 557 14.88 -19.63 -0.61
N THR A 558 15.58 -20.73 -0.90
CA THR A 558 15.08 -22.10 -0.75
C THR A 558 16.06 -23.00 0.01
N SER A 559 15.58 -24.14 0.52
CA SER A 559 16.39 -25.18 1.17
C SER A 559 15.86 -26.57 0.84
N ASN A 560 16.55 -27.62 1.30
CA ASN A 560 16.07 -29.01 1.18
C ASN A 560 14.73 -29.25 1.90
N ALA A 561 14.34 -28.38 2.84
CA ALA A 561 13.05 -28.43 3.53
C ALA A 561 11.92 -27.77 2.73
N THR A 562 12.21 -27.05 1.64
CA THR A 562 11.20 -26.37 0.84
C THR A 562 10.29 -27.36 0.13
N ARG A 563 8.98 -27.12 0.26
CA ARG A 563 7.91 -27.92 -0.35
C ARG A 563 6.95 -27.06 -1.17
N ILE A 564 6.81 -25.78 -0.85
CA ILE A 564 6.09 -24.80 -1.66
C ILE A 564 7.13 -23.80 -2.19
N LYS A 565 7.40 -23.84 -3.49
CA LYS A 565 8.43 -23.00 -4.14
C LYS A 565 7.79 -22.06 -5.15
N TYR A 566 7.86 -20.75 -4.87
CA TYR A 566 7.51 -19.72 -5.86
C TYR A 566 8.72 -19.38 -6.72
N MET A 567 8.54 -19.19 -8.02
CA MET A 567 9.64 -18.86 -8.90
C MET A 567 9.19 -18.08 -10.12
N THR A 568 10.14 -17.48 -10.83
CA THR A 568 9.84 -16.92 -12.16
C THR A 568 9.74 -18.02 -13.21
N ASP A 569 8.90 -17.85 -14.23
CA ASP A 569 8.74 -18.78 -15.35
C ASP A 569 10.09 -19.18 -15.97
N GLY A 570 10.94 -18.19 -16.24
CA GLY A 570 12.28 -18.40 -16.80
C GLY A 570 13.22 -19.22 -15.90
N LEU A 571 13.01 -19.22 -14.58
CA LEU A 571 13.80 -20.06 -13.68
C LEU A 571 13.38 -21.52 -13.78
N LEU A 572 12.08 -21.81 -13.86
CA LEU A 572 11.61 -23.18 -14.05
C LEU A 572 12.08 -23.75 -15.40
N LEU A 573 12.10 -22.94 -16.45
CA LEU A 573 12.71 -23.33 -17.74
C LEU A 573 14.19 -23.69 -17.58
N ARG A 574 14.93 -22.94 -16.75
CA ARG A 574 16.34 -23.23 -16.47
C ARG A 574 16.52 -24.50 -15.64
N GLU A 575 15.64 -24.78 -14.69
CA GLU A 575 15.65 -26.06 -13.98
C GLU A 575 15.37 -27.23 -14.93
N ALA A 576 14.50 -27.04 -15.92
CA ALA A 576 14.24 -28.05 -16.95
C ALA A 576 15.46 -28.34 -17.84
N LEU A 577 16.42 -27.43 -17.96
CA LEU A 577 17.70 -27.70 -18.64
C LEU A 577 18.56 -28.72 -17.87
N LEU A 578 18.43 -28.75 -16.54
CA LEU A 578 19.18 -29.66 -15.67
C LEU A 578 18.41 -30.96 -15.39
N ASP A 579 17.08 -30.84 -15.26
CA ASP A 579 16.15 -31.96 -15.05
C ASP A 579 15.00 -31.84 -16.06
N PRO A 580 15.15 -32.39 -17.28
CA PRO A 580 14.14 -32.29 -18.34
C PRO A 580 12.80 -32.93 -17.99
N LEU A 581 12.79 -33.90 -17.07
CA LEU A 581 11.55 -34.50 -16.57
C LEU A 581 10.94 -33.68 -15.43
N LEU A 582 11.62 -32.66 -14.91
CA LEU A 582 11.25 -31.87 -13.74
C LEU A 582 10.95 -32.72 -12.50
N SER A 583 11.62 -33.88 -12.38
CA SER A 583 11.36 -34.99 -11.46
C SER A 583 11.13 -34.59 -10.00
N LYS A 584 11.74 -33.48 -9.57
CA LYS A 584 11.56 -32.83 -8.25
C LYS A 584 10.12 -32.41 -7.95
N TYR A 585 9.32 -32.12 -8.96
CA TYR A 585 7.97 -31.56 -8.82
C TYR A 585 6.86 -32.61 -8.98
N SER A 586 5.89 -32.57 -8.07
CA SER A 586 4.63 -33.32 -8.14
C SER A 586 3.52 -32.49 -8.79
N VAL A 587 3.49 -31.19 -8.50
CA VAL A 587 2.54 -30.23 -9.08
C VAL A 587 3.31 -29.00 -9.56
N ILE A 588 2.98 -28.53 -10.75
CA ILE A 588 3.41 -27.23 -11.26
C ILE A 588 2.18 -26.37 -11.50
N ILE A 589 2.20 -25.16 -10.95
CA ILE A 589 1.18 -24.13 -11.09
C ILE A 589 1.78 -23.01 -11.93
N VAL A 590 1.18 -22.74 -13.09
CA VAL A 590 1.51 -21.58 -13.92
C VAL A 590 0.49 -20.49 -13.59
N ASP A 591 0.91 -19.50 -12.79
CA ASP A 591 0.02 -18.43 -12.33
C ASP A 591 0.11 -17.19 -13.23
N GLU A 592 -0.94 -16.36 -13.17
CA GLU A 592 -1.09 -15.15 -14.01
C GLU A 592 -0.90 -15.45 -15.51
N ALA A 593 -1.33 -16.64 -15.97
CA ALA A 593 -1.10 -17.13 -17.34
C ALA A 593 -1.70 -16.24 -18.45
N HIS A 594 -2.64 -15.37 -18.09
CA HIS A 594 -3.21 -14.36 -18.98
C HIS A 594 -2.22 -13.25 -19.37
N GLU A 595 -1.09 -13.07 -18.67
CA GLU A 595 -0.04 -12.14 -19.12
C GLU A 595 0.67 -12.64 -20.39
N ARG A 596 0.59 -13.95 -20.69
CA ARG A 596 1.12 -14.59 -21.92
C ARG A 596 2.54 -14.13 -22.26
N THR A 597 3.43 -14.19 -21.27
CA THR A 597 4.85 -13.87 -21.45
C THR A 597 5.53 -14.95 -22.31
N VAL A 598 6.68 -14.62 -22.91
CA VAL A 598 7.38 -15.58 -23.77
C VAL A 598 7.77 -16.84 -22.99
N HIS A 599 8.23 -16.67 -21.75
CA HIS A 599 8.62 -17.77 -20.89
C HIS A 599 7.42 -18.61 -20.47
N THR A 600 6.26 -17.98 -20.20
CA THR A 600 5.01 -18.71 -19.91
C THR A 600 4.61 -19.61 -21.08
N ASP A 601 4.57 -19.08 -22.31
CA ASP A 601 4.15 -19.85 -23.49
C ASP A 601 5.11 -21.01 -23.80
N VAL A 602 6.42 -20.77 -23.70
CA VAL A 602 7.45 -21.81 -23.85
C VAL A 602 7.29 -22.89 -22.77
N LEU A 603 7.06 -22.46 -21.52
CA LEU A 603 6.88 -23.36 -20.40
C LEU A 603 5.64 -24.23 -20.56
N LEU A 604 4.51 -23.68 -21.03
CA LEU A 604 3.30 -24.46 -21.29
C LEU A 604 3.53 -25.57 -22.34
N GLY A 605 4.23 -25.26 -23.44
CA GLY A 605 4.62 -26.25 -24.44
C GLY A 605 5.55 -27.33 -23.88
N LEU A 606 6.53 -26.94 -23.06
CA LEU A 606 7.44 -27.87 -22.40
C LEU A 606 6.71 -28.77 -21.41
N LEU A 607 5.86 -28.22 -20.55
CA LEU A 607 5.12 -28.96 -19.52
C LEU A 607 4.17 -30.00 -20.14
N LYS A 608 3.53 -29.67 -21.27
CA LYS A 608 2.71 -30.62 -22.03
C LYS A 608 3.53 -31.82 -22.50
N LYS A 609 4.74 -31.60 -23.01
CA LYS A 609 5.69 -32.68 -23.37
C LYS A 609 6.18 -33.47 -22.16
N VAL A 610 6.45 -32.81 -21.03
CA VAL A 610 6.88 -33.46 -19.78
C VAL A 610 5.78 -34.37 -19.23
N GLN A 611 4.52 -33.92 -19.20
CA GLN A 611 3.37 -34.73 -18.78
C GLN A 611 3.24 -35.99 -19.65
N HIS A 612 3.30 -35.85 -20.97
CA HIS A 612 3.26 -36.99 -21.90
C HIS A 612 4.41 -37.97 -21.67
N SER A 613 5.63 -37.45 -21.48
CA SER A 613 6.83 -38.27 -21.26
C SER A 613 6.75 -39.07 -19.95
N ARG A 614 6.31 -38.43 -18.85
CA ARG A 614 6.08 -39.11 -17.57
C ARG A 614 4.95 -40.13 -17.62
N ALA A 615 3.89 -39.87 -18.39
CA ALA A 615 2.79 -40.80 -18.56
C ALA A 615 3.23 -42.08 -19.31
N ASN A 616 4.03 -41.93 -20.37
CA ASN A 616 4.53 -43.06 -21.16
C ASN A 616 5.57 -43.90 -20.41
N ALA A 617 6.45 -43.25 -19.63
CA ALA A 617 7.41 -43.95 -18.77
C ALA A 617 6.73 -44.87 -17.73
N ASN A 618 5.52 -44.54 -17.29
CA ASN A 618 4.75 -45.38 -16.35
C ASN A 618 3.99 -46.52 -17.02
N LYS A 619 3.66 -46.42 -18.31
CA LYS A 619 2.94 -47.48 -19.06
C LYS A 619 3.84 -48.62 -19.51
N ASN A 620 5.10 -48.34 -19.85
CA ASN A 620 6.02 -49.32 -20.44
C ASN A 620 6.92 -49.99 -19.39
N GLY A 621 6.34 -50.73 -18.46
CA GLY A 621 7.06 -51.55 -17.46
C GLY A 621 7.92 -52.70 -18.01
N LYS A 622 8.48 -52.59 -19.22
CA LYS A 622 9.42 -53.52 -19.84
C LYS A 622 10.47 -52.75 -20.64
N THR A 623 11.74 -53.14 -20.45
CA THR A 623 12.82 -52.98 -21.42
C THR A 623 12.32 -53.44 -22.79
N LEU A 624 12.38 -52.57 -23.80
CA LEU A 624 12.11 -52.91 -25.20
C LEU A 624 13.45 -52.93 -25.97
N PRO A 625 13.64 -53.89 -26.89
CA PRO A 625 14.88 -54.11 -27.62
C PRO A 625 14.99 -53.22 -28.87
N ASP A 626 16.21 -53.10 -29.37
CA ASP A 626 16.60 -52.51 -30.65
C ASP A 626 15.61 -52.85 -31.78
N VAL A 627 14.95 -51.83 -32.35
CA VAL A 627 14.34 -51.92 -33.69
C VAL A 627 14.55 -50.59 -34.42
N GLN A 628 15.33 -50.67 -35.50
CA GLN A 628 15.56 -49.63 -36.49
C GLN A 628 14.24 -49.20 -37.14
N GLY A 629 13.93 -47.91 -37.12
CA GLY A 629 12.78 -47.33 -37.83
C GLY A 629 12.66 -45.83 -37.60
N HIS A 630 12.84 -45.05 -38.65
CA HIS A 630 12.79 -43.58 -38.63
C HIS A 630 11.46 -43.04 -38.09
N SER A 631 11.47 -42.53 -36.86
CA SER A 631 10.53 -41.51 -36.41
C SER A 631 11.22 -40.66 -35.35
N GLN A 632 11.29 -39.36 -35.60
CA GLN A 632 12.06 -38.36 -34.85
C GLN A 632 11.48 -38.19 -33.44
N ASN A 633 11.84 -39.09 -32.54
CA ASN A 633 11.51 -39.07 -31.12
C ASN A 633 12.70 -38.55 -30.32
N LEU A 634 12.42 -37.69 -29.34
CA LEU A 634 13.37 -37.22 -28.33
C LEU A 634 14.21 -38.40 -27.81
N THR A 635 15.48 -38.48 -28.21
CA THR A 635 16.46 -39.14 -27.36
C THR A 635 16.80 -38.15 -26.26
N LEU A 636 15.97 -38.11 -25.22
CA LEU A 636 16.39 -37.77 -23.85
C LEU A 636 17.49 -38.77 -23.48
N LYS A 637 18.69 -38.57 -24.03
CA LYS A 637 19.88 -39.35 -23.67
C LYS A 637 20.10 -39.08 -22.18
N GLU A 638 20.13 -40.15 -21.39
CA GLU A 638 20.45 -40.21 -19.95
C GLU A 638 19.31 -40.08 -18.90
N CYS A 639 18.10 -40.60 -19.17
CA CYS A 639 17.12 -40.87 -18.10
C CYS A 639 16.62 -42.32 -18.10
N GLN A 640 17.50 -43.29 -18.39
CA GLN A 640 17.17 -44.70 -18.24
C GLN A 640 17.13 -45.08 -16.74
N GLY A 641 15.92 -45.26 -16.18
CA GLY A 641 15.72 -45.94 -14.90
C GLY A 641 14.94 -45.21 -13.80
N ILE A 642 14.58 -43.93 -13.97
CA ILE A 642 13.86 -43.17 -12.94
C ILE A 642 12.34 -43.28 -13.15
N ARG A 643 11.64 -43.99 -12.25
CA ARG A 643 10.16 -43.98 -12.20
C ARG A 643 9.67 -42.65 -11.65
N CYS A 644 9.15 -41.77 -12.52
CA CYS A 644 8.53 -40.50 -12.11
C CYS A 644 7.01 -40.61 -12.04
N ALA A 645 6.41 -40.17 -10.93
CA ALA A 645 4.96 -40.05 -10.83
C ALA A 645 4.41 -39.04 -11.86
N PRO A 646 3.16 -39.21 -12.34
CA PRO A 646 2.51 -38.26 -13.24
C PRO A 646 2.57 -36.83 -12.67
N LEU A 647 2.91 -35.86 -13.52
CA LEU A 647 2.96 -34.45 -13.15
C LEU A 647 1.56 -33.84 -13.25
N LYS A 648 1.10 -33.21 -12.17
CA LYS A 648 -0.12 -32.40 -12.19
C LYS A 648 0.21 -30.97 -12.64
N LEU A 649 -0.56 -30.45 -13.58
CA LEU A 649 -0.43 -29.09 -14.10
C LEU A 649 -1.68 -28.27 -13.73
N ILE A 650 -1.46 -27.09 -13.16
CA ILE A 650 -2.54 -26.14 -12.88
C ILE A 650 -2.22 -24.84 -13.61
N ILE A 651 -3.18 -24.31 -14.35
CA ILE A 651 -3.05 -23.05 -15.07
C ILE A 651 -4.01 -22.06 -14.44
N MET A 652 -3.48 -20.97 -13.88
CA MET A 652 -4.29 -19.97 -13.20
C MET A 652 -4.34 -18.68 -14.00
N SER A 653 -5.56 -18.15 -14.16
CA SER A 653 -5.83 -16.94 -14.92
C SER A 653 -6.80 -16.01 -14.18
N ALA A 654 -6.64 -14.71 -14.38
CA ALA A 654 -7.60 -13.70 -13.93
C ALA A 654 -8.67 -13.38 -14.97
N SER A 655 -8.45 -13.71 -16.25
CA SER A 655 -9.37 -13.43 -17.37
C SER A 655 -10.29 -14.61 -17.69
N LEU A 656 -11.44 -14.29 -18.28
CA LEU A 656 -12.46 -15.26 -18.70
C LEU A 656 -12.07 -16.13 -19.90
N ASP A 657 -10.92 -15.89 -20.54
CA ASP A 657 -10.44 -16.69 -21.69
C ASP A 657 -9.83 -18.02 -21.24
N ALA A 658 -10.60 -18.80 -20.48
CA ALA A 658 -10.26 -20.16 -20.08
C ALA A 658 -10.22 -21.13 -21.28
N LYS A 659 -10.95 -20.76 -22.34
CA LYS A 659 -11.19 -21.59 -23.51
C LYS A 659 -9.89 -21.84 -24.29
N CYS A 660 -9.10 -20.80 -24.54
CA CYS A 660 -7.82 -20.94 -25.24
C CYS A 660 -6.89 -21.96 -24.53
N PHE A 661 -6.77 -21.86 -23.20
CA PHE A 661 -6.01 -22.83 -22.41
C PHE A 661 -6.64 -24.22 -22.44
N SER A 662 -7.97 -24.32 -22.37
CA SER A 662 -8.68 -25.61 -22.38
C SER A 662 -8.45 -26.36 -23.68
N ASP A 663 -8.67 -25.68 -24.81
CA ASP A 663 -8.51 -26.23 -26.16
C ASP A 663 -7.06 -26.68 -26.38
N TYR A 664 -6.08 -25.86 -26.00
CA TYR A 664 -4.66 -26.17 -26.15
C TYR A 664 -4.21 -27.42 -25.34
N PHE A 665 -4.81 -27.64 -24.17
CA PHE A 665 -4.58 -28.81 -23.33
C PHE A 665 -5.61 -29.95 -23.54
N GLY A 666 -6.25 -30.00 -24.72
CA GLY A 666 -7.08 -31.13 -25.13
C GLY A 666 -8.44 -31.19 -24.42
N GLY A 667 -9.06 -30.04 -24.17
CA GLY A 667 -10.33 -29.92 -23.46
C GLY A 667 -10.18 -29.98 -21.94
N ALA A 668 -9.05 -29.52 -21.40
CA ALA A 668 -8.79 -29.52 -19.96
C ALA A 668 -9.88 -28.74 -19.20
N LYS A 669 -10.33 -29.27 -18.07
CA LYS A 669 -11.45 -28.68 -17.32
C LYS A 669 -11.11 -27.30 -16.77
N ALA A 670 -11.99 -26.33 -16.99
CA ALA A 670 -11.92 -25.01 -16.40
C ALA A 670 -12.85 -24.89 -15.18
N VAL A 671 -12.32 -24.35 -14.08
CA VAL A 671 -13.04 -24.09 -12.83
C VAL A 671 -13.03 -22.59 -12.56
N HIS A 672 -14.21 -22.00 -12.41
CA HIS A 672 -14.36 -20.58 -12.13
C HIS A 672 -14.63 -20.35 -10.64
N ILE A 673 -13.81 -19.53 -10.01
CA ILE A 673 -13.99 -19.05 -8.64
C ILE A 673 -14.70 -17.69 -8.74
N GLN A 674 -15.97 -17.64 -8.30
CA GLN A 674 -16.73 -16.39 -8.27
C GLN A 674 -16.07 -15.39 -7.31
N GLY A 675 -15.83 -14.18 -7.79
CA GLY A 675 -15.25 -13.08 -7.03
C GLY A 675 -16.26 -12.41 -6.08
N ARG A 676 -15.79 -11.38 -5.37
CA ARG A 676 -16.58 -10.51 -4.49
C ARG A 676 -16.51 -9.05 -4.96
N GLN A 677 -16.36 -8.82 -6.26
CA GLN A 677 -16.24 -7.46 -6.77
C GLN A 677 -17.59 -6.75 -6.67
N TYR A 678 -17.56 -5.51 -6.18
CA TYR A 678 -18.72 -4.63 -6.18
C TYR A 678 -19.05 -4.18 -7.62
N PRO A 679 -20.32 -3.84 -7.91
CA PRO A 679 -20.71 -3.37 -9.24
C PRO A 679 -19.93 -2.09 -9.61
N VAL A 680 -19.58 -1.99 -10.89
CA VAL A 680 -18.91 -0.83 -11.47
C VAL A 680 -19.75 -0.33 -12.65
N ASP A 681 -20.21 0.91 -12.58
CA ASP A 681 -20.92 1.53 -13.69
C ASP A 681 -19.92 1.90 -14.79
N ILE A 682 -20.17 1.46 -16.02
CA ILE A 682 -19.32 1.78 -17.17
C ILE A 682 -19.96 2.93 -17.96
N LEU A 683 -19.24 4.03 -18.09
CA LEU A 683 -19.64 5.19 -18.88
C LEU A 683 -18.73 5.28 -20.11
N TYR A 684 -19.32 5.58 -21.27
CA TYR A 684 -18.60 5.79 -22.52
C TYR A 684 -18.78 7.23 -22.99
N THR A 685 -17.80 7.78 -23.71
CA THR A 685 -17.99 9.04 -24.41
C THR A 685 -18.96 8.86 -25.55
N TYR A 686 -19.76 9.88 -25.83
CA TYR A 686 -20.70 9.86 -26.94
C TYR A 686 -20.03 10.13 -28.28
N GLN A 687 -18.97 10.93 -28.30
CA GLN A 687 -18.15 11.21 -29.49
C GLN A 687 -16.71 10.72 -29.26
N PRO A 688 -15.97 10.42 -30.34
CA PRO A 688 -14.56 10.07 -30.24
C PRO A 688 -13.76 11.28 -29.75
N GLU A 689 -12.95 11.10 -28.71
CA GLU A 689 -12.05 12.13 -28.21
C GLU A 689 -10.76 12.13 -29.03
N SER A 690 -10.42 13.24 -29.66
CA SER A 690 -9.18 13.35 -30.46
C SER A 690 -7.92 13.47 -29.60
N ASP A 691 -8.05 14.06 -28.41
CA ASP A 691 -6.97 14.18 -27.44
C ASP A 691 -7.42 13.59 -26.10
N TYR A 692 -7.04 12.33 -25.86
CA TYR A 692 -7.37 11.65 -24.62
C TYR A 692 -6.68 12.26 -23.40
N MET A 693 -5.60 13.04 -23.55
CA MET A 693 -4.92 13.69 -22.43
C MET A 693 -5.76 14.83 -21.87
N ASP A 694 -6.29 15.70 -22.75
CA ASP A 694 -7.18 16.77 -22.32
C ASP A 694 -8.54 16.21 -21.85
N ALA A 695 -9.08 15.19 -22.53
CA ALA A 695 -10.30 14.52 -22.07
C ALA A 695 -10.12 13.87 -20.68
N THR A 696 -8.95 13.27 -20.40
CA THR A 696 -8.62 12.74 -19.07
C THR A 696 -8.58 13.86 -18.03
N LEU A 697 -7.93 14.99 -18.35
CA LEU A 697 -7.86 16.16 -17.47
C LEU A 697 -9.24 16.72 -17.12
N VAL A 698 -10.09 16.90 -18.13
CA VAL A 698 -11.47 17.37 -17.96
C VAL A 698 -12.26 16.40 -17.10
N THR A 699 -12.16 15.10 -17.38
CA THR A 699 -12.85 14.05 -16.62
C THR A 699 -12.40 14.00 -15.16
N ILE A 700 -11.11 14.19 -14.87
CA ILE A 700 -10.59 14.28 -13.49
C ILE A 700 -11.28 15.42 -12.74
N PHE A 701 -11.36 16.60 -13.34
CA PHE A 701 -11.99 17.74 -12.69
C PHE A 701 -13.51 17.59 -12.57
N GLN A 702 -14.17 17.03 -13.58
CA GLN A 702 -15.61 16.73 -13.51
C GLN A 702 -15.90 15.81 -12.33
N ILE A 703 -15.19 14.68 -12.23
CA ILE A 703 -15.33 13.74 -11.12
C ILE A 703 -15.04 14.44 -9.78
N HIS A 704 -13.96 15.23 -9.70
CA HIS A 704 -13.60 15.96 -8.48
C HIS A 704 -14.67 16.96 -8.01
N LEU A 705 -15.39 17.59 -8.95
CA LEU A 705 -16.38 18.62 -8.66
C LEU A 705 -17.80 18.07 -8.43
N GLU A 706 -18.18 16.99 -9.10
CA GLU A 706 -19.56 16.50 -9.19
C GLU A 706 -19.80 15.18 -8.41
N GLU A 707 -18.81 14.30 -8.37
CA GLU A 707 -18.99 12.96 -7.77
C GLU A 707 -18.70 12.97 -6.26
N GLY A 708 -19.32 12.06 -5.51
CA GLY A 708 -19.10 11.89 -4.06
C GLY A 708 -17.70 11.37 -3.69
N PRO A 709 -17.41 11.14 -2.40
CA PRO A 709 -16.10 10.68 -1.93
C PRO A 709 -15.61 9.40 -2.62
N GLY A 710 -14.31 9.38 -2.93
CA GLY A 710 -13.62 8.29 -3.60
C GLY A 710 -12.44 8.78 -4.43
N ASP A 711 -11.35 8.02 -4.46
CA ASP A 711 -10.14 8.38 -5.19
C ASP A 711 -10.25 8.01 -6.67
N ILE A 712 -9.50 8.74 -7.49
CA ILE A 712 -9.47 8.59 -8.95
C ILE A 712 -8.22 7.81 -9.36
N LEU A 713 -8.38 6.81 -10.22
CA LEU A 713 -7.29 6.15 -10.92
C LEU A 713 -7.40 6.43 -12.42
N ALA A 714 -6.47 7.20 -12.98
CA ALA A 714 -6.41 7.47 -14.41
C ALA A 714 -5.28 6.66 -15.06
N PHE A 715 -5.63 5.90 -16.11
CA PHE A 715 -4.65 5.15 -16.89
C PHE A 715 -4.03 6.03 -17.98
N LEU A 716 -2.70 6.05 -18.08
CA LEU A 716 -1.91 6.77 -19.07
C LEU A 716 -0.82 5.88 -19.66
N THR A 717 -0.20 6.30 -20.77
CA THR A 717 0.69 5.41 -21.53
C THR A 717 2.15 5.46 -21.06
N GLY A 718 2.57 6.54 -20.39
CA GLY A 718 3.96 6.66 -19.95
C GLY A 718 4.27 7.86 -19.07
N GLN A 719 5.55 7.94 -18.66
CA GLN A 719 6.07 8.95 -17.74
C GLN A 719 5.83 10.39 -18.21
N GLU A 720 6.12 10.71 -19.48
CA GLU A 720 6.00 12.08 -20.01
C GLU A 720 4.56 12.60 -19.97
N GLU A 721 3.59 11.75 -20.29
CA GLU A 721 2.15 12.04 -20.18
C GLU A 721 1.75 12.25 -18.73
N ILE A 722 2.16 11.35 -17.83
CA ILE A 722 1.85 11.41 -16.40
C ILE A 722 2.37 12.71 -15.78
N GLU A 723 3.65 13.03 -15.98
CA GLU A 723 4.27 14.25 -15.43
C GLU A 723 3.68 15.53 -16.05
N SER A 724 3.26 15.47 -17.32
CA SER A 724 2.64 16.63 -17.98
C SER A 724 1.21 16.84 -17.46
N LEU A 725 0.42 15.78 -17.32
CA LEU A 725 -0.92 15.87 -16.76
C LEU A 725 -0.89 16.29 -15.29
N GLU A 726 0.06 15.77 -14.49
CA GLU A 726 0.26 16.20 -13.11
C GLU A 726 0.47 17.72 -13.01
N ARG A 727 1.33 18.30 -13.85
CA ARG A 727 1.52 19.76 -13.90
C ARG A 727 0.24 20.50 -14.28
N LEU A 728 -0.46 20.04 -15.33
CA LEU A 728 -1.71 20.67 -15.78
C LEU A 728 -2.81 20.60 -14.71
N ILE A 729 -2.91 19.51 -13.95
CA ILE A 729 -3.84 19.40 -12.82
C ILE A 729 -3.50 20.45 -11.77
N HIS A 730 -2.23 20.57 -11.38
CA HIS A 730 -1.83 21.56 -10.38
C HIS A 730 -2.03 23.02 -10.86
N GLU A 731 -1.78 23.30 -12.14
CA GLU A 731 -1.99 24.63 -12.73
C GLU A 731 -3.48 25.00 -12.79
N ARG A 732 -4.33 24.10 -13.31
CA ARG A 732 -5.78 24.34 -13.42
C ARG A 732 -6.48 24.29 -12.06
N ALA A 733 -6.01 23.46 -11.11
CA ALA A 733 -6.59 23.38 -9.77
C ALA A 733 -6.54 24.70 -9.00
N ARG A 734 -5.52 25.54 -9.29
CA ARG A 734 -5.37 26.89 -8.70
C ARG A 734 -6.45 27.88 -9.17
N LEU A 735 -7.13 27.59 -10.28
CA LEU A 735 -8.21 28.44 -10.80
C LEU A 735 -9.54 28.18 -10.08
N PHE A 736 -9.67 27.06 -9.36
CA PHE A 736 -10.86 26.78 -8.57
C PHE A 736 -10.84 27.54 -7.23
N PRO A 737 -12.02 27.80 -6.64
CA PRO A 737 -12.11 28.33 -5.29
C PRO A 737 -11.26 27.51 -4.29
N PRO A 738 -10.68 28.14 -3.25
CA PRO A 738 -9.75 27.49 -2.32
C PRO A 738 -10.29 26.18 -1.72
N GLU A 739 -11.61 26.11 -1.49
CA GLU A 739 -12.31 24.93 -0.96
C GLU A 739 -12.32 23.73 -1.91
N ARG A 740 -12.31 23.95 -3.24
CA ARG A 740 -12.32 22.90 -4.27
C ARG A 740 -10.97 22.72 -4.96
N SER A 741 -9.97 23.56 -4.66
CA SER A 741 -8.61 23.48 -5.20
C SER A 741 -7.75 22.32 -4.65
N LYS A 742 -8.23 21.63 -3.60
CA LYS A 742 -7.46 20.63 -2.86
C LYS A 742 -7.50 19.24 -3.52
N ILE A 743 -6.56 19.01 -4.43
CA ILE A 743 -6.35 17.72 -5.11
C ILE A 743 -4.94 17.20 -4.76
N TRP A 744 -4.83 15.92 -4.41
CA TRP A 744 -3.53 15.28 -4.21
C TRP A 744 -3.20 14.34 -5.37
N VAL A 745 -2.30 14.76 -6.25
CA VAL A 745 -1.89 13.94 -7.41
C VAL A 745 -0.71 13.05 -7.02
N THR A 746 -0.74 11.78 -7.41
CA THR A 746 0.35 10.83 -7.19
C THR A 746 0.64 10.00 -8.45
N PRO A 747 1.86 10.04 -9.01
CA PRO A 747 2.22 9.26 -10.19
C PRO A 747 2.62 7.82 -9.83
N ILE A 748 2.36 6.87 -10.75
CA ILE A 748 2.91 5.50 -10.70
C ILE A 748 3.33 5.02 -12.10
N TYR A 749 4.63 4.84 -12.29
CA TYR A 749 5.21 4.23 -13.49
C TYR A 749 6.52 3.50 -13.13
N SER A 750 7.01 2.63 -14.02
CA SER A 750 8.07 1.67 -13.73
C SER A 750 9.40 2.29 -13.28
N SER A 751 9.80 3.42 -13.85
CA SER A 751 11.05 4.13 -13.50
C SER A 751 10.97 4.96 -12.22
N LEU A 752 9.79 5.10 -11.59
CA LEU A 752 9.61 5.89 -10.38
C LEU A 752 10.27 5.21 -9.17
N PRO A 753 11.05 5.89 -8.32
CA PRO A 753 11.63 5.29 -7.11
C PRO A 753 10.56 4.70 -6.20
N SER A 754 10.78 3.52 -5.61
CA SER A 754 9.66 2.88 -4.88
C SER A 754 9.20 3.64 -3.64
N GLU A 755 10.03 4.50 -3.04
CA GLU A 755 9.58 5.39 -1.96
C GLU A 755 8.46 6.34 -2.42
N GLN A 756 8.57 6.84 -3.66
CA GLN A 756 7.54 7.67 -4.28
C GLN A 756 6.36 6.84 -4.79
N GLN A 757 6.60 5.64 -5.35
CA GLN A 757 5.51 4.72 -5.71
C GLN A 757 4.63 4.38 -4.49
N MET A 758 5.22 4.28 -3.29
CA MET A 758 4.48 4.04 -2.04
C MET A 758 3.52 5.18 -1.68
N ASN A 759 3.69 6.40 -2.20
CA ASN A 759 2.77 7.50 -1.93
C ASN A 759 1.36 7.23 -2.46
N ALA A 760 1.23 6.55 -3.60
CA ALA A 760 -0.09 6.23 -4.15
C ALA A 760 -0.91 5.29 -3.25
N PHE A 761 -0.24 4.51 -2.39
CA PHE A 761 -0.88 3.61 -1.42
C PHE A 761 -1.23 4.28 -0.10
N LYS A 762 -0.70 5.49 0.15
CA LYS A 762 -1.02 6.25 1.36
C LYS A 762 -2.44 6.84 1.24
N PRO A 763 -3.16 7.00 2.36
CA PRO A 763 -4.46 7.67 2.36
C PRO A 763 -4.28 9.16 2.06
N ALA A 764 -5.26 9.74 1.36
CA ALA A 764 -5.26 11.17 1.04
C ALA A 764 -5.36 12.02 2.32
N PRO A 765 -4.69 13.18 2.37
CA PRO A 765 -4.95 14.17 3.42
C PRO A 765 -6.45 14.54 3.45
N ALA A 766 -6.98 14.79 4.65
CA ALA A 766 -8.41 15.07 4.84
C ALA A 766 -8.88 16.27 3.98
N GLY A 767 -10.04 16.12 3.35
CA GLY A 767 -10.62 17.14 2.46
C GLY A 767 -9.92 17.27 1.10
N THR A 768 -9.03 16.34 0.75
CA THR A 768 -8.44 16.26 -0.59
C THR A 768 -8.86 14.97 -1.29
N ARG A 769 -9.10 15.04 -2.60
CA ARG A 769 -9.27 13.85 -3.42
C ARG A 769 -7.91 13.39 -3.93
N LYS A 770 -7.57 12.11 -3.76
CA LYS A 770 -6.36 11.56 -4.37
C LYS A 770 -6.63 11.21 -5.83
N VAL A 771 -5.72 11.64 -6.69
CA VAL A 771 -5.71 11.32 -8.12
C VAL A 771 -4.43 10.55 -8.41
N VAL A 772 -4.58 9.27 -8.69
CA VAL A 772 -3.47 8.40 -9.07
C VAL A 772 -3.36 8.37 -10.59
N LEU A 773 -2.22 8.83 -11.11
CA LEU A 773 -1.89 8.78 -12.53
C LEU A 773 -0.97 7.58 -12.79
N ALA A 774 -1.47 6.54 -13.45
CA ALA A 774 -0.76 5.26 -13.53
C ALA A 774 -0.64 4.72 -14.96
N THR A 775 0.45 4.02 -15.21
CA THR A 775 0.56 3.11 -16.38
C THR A 775 -0.20 1.79 -16.13
N ASN A 776 -0.08 0.81 -17.03
CA ASN A 776 -0.62 -0.54 -16.85
C ASN A 776 -0.06 -1.28 -15.61
N ILE A 777 0.86 -0.69 -14.84
CA ILE A 777 1.28 -1.20 -13.52
C ILE A 777 0.12 -1.35 -12.53
N ALA A 778 -0.90 -0.48 -12.61
CA ALA A 778 -2.10 -0.56 -11.78
C ALA A 778 -3.16 -1.55 -12.30
N GLU A 779 -2.99 -2.09 -13.51
CA GLU A 779 -3.98 -2.91 -14.22
C GLU A 779 -4.16 -4.31 -13.65
N THR A 780 -3.08 -4.97 -13.21
CA THR A 780 -3.10 -6.35 -12.68
C THR A 780 -2.45 -6.42 -11.29
N SER A 781 -1.21 -5.97 -11.17
CA SER A 781 -0.29 -6.35 -10.09
C SER A 781 -0.40 -5.60 -8.77
N VAL A 782 -1.23 -4.55 -8.71
CA VAL A 782 -1.28 -3.66 -7.54
C VAL A 782 -2.71 -3.30 -7.18
N THR A 783 -3.07 -3.43 -5.91
CA THR A 783 -4.32 -2.89 -5.35
C THR A 783 -4.03 -1.57 -4.67
N ILE A 784 -4.65 -0.49 -5.12
CA ILE A 784 -4.55 0.83 -4.50
C ILE A 784 -5.83 1.04 -3.68
N PRO A 785 -5.73 1.30 -2.35
CA PRO A 785 -6.90 1.53 -1.53
C PRO A 785 -7.53 2.90 -1.83
N GLY A 786 -8.85 2.99 -1.67
CA GLY A 786 -9.64 4.21 -1.87
C GLY A 786 -10.14 4.45 -3.30
N ILE A 787 -9.69 3.68 -4.31
CA ILE A 787 -10.10 3.87 -5.70
C ILE A 787 -11.58 3.51 -5.88
N LYS A 788 -12.36 4.51 -6.31
CA LYS A 788 -13.79 4.36 -6.64
C LYS A 788 -14.10 4.80 -8.06
N TYR A 789 -13.28 5.68 -8.64
CA TYR A 789 -13.44 6.19 -9.98
C TYR A 789 -12.24 5.80 -10.83
N VAL A 790 -12.48 5.18 -11.98
CA VAL A 790 -11.44 4.83 -12.96
C VAL A 790 -11.65 5.64 -14.23
N ILE A 791 -10.59 6.23 -14.78
CA ILE A 791 -10.60 6.86 -16.10
C ILE A 791 -9.73 6.00 -17.02
N ASP A 792 -10.34 5.50 -18.09
CA ASP A 792 -9.69 4.62 -19.06
C ASP A 792 -9.72 5.23 -20.46
N PRO A 793 -8.60 5.78 -20.96
CA PRO A 793 -8.53 6.26 -22.34
C PRO A 793 -8.46 5.14 -23.38
N GLY A 794 -8.39 3.87 -22.95
CA GLY A 794 -8.35 2.73 -23.88
C GLY A 794 -6.99 2.54 -24.57
N MET A 795 -5.93 3.20 -24.09
CA MET A 795 -4.59 3.15 -24.67
C MET A 795 -3.56 2.51 -23.73
N VAL A 796 -2.54 1.88 -24.31
CA VAL A 796 -1.39 1.31 -23.59
C VAL A 796 -0.13 1.41 -24.43
N LYS A 797 1.03 1.64 -23.78
CA LYS A 797 2.33 1.55 -24.44
C LYS A 797 2.81 0.10 -24.38
N ALA A 798 2.94 -0.53 -25.54
CA ALA A 798 3.38 -1.92 -25.66
C ALA A 798 4.72 -2.02 -26.39
N ARG A 799 5.52 -3.02 -26.03
CA ARG A 799 6.71 -3.39 -26.79
C ARG A 799 6.29 -4.03 -28.11
N ALA A 800 6.89 -3.57 -29.19
CA ALA A 800 6.78 -4.15 -30.50
C ALA A 800 8.19 -4.42 -31.04
N TYR A 801 8.39 -5.62 -31.56
CA TYR A 801 9.64 -6.05 -32.17
C TYR A 801 9.45 -6.27 -33.66
N ASN A 802 10.34 -5.70 -34.45
CA ASN A 802 10.43 -6.00 -35.88
C ASN A 802 11.61 -6.96 -36.13
N PRO A 803 11.35 -8.22 -36.53
CA PRO A 803 12.40 -9.22 -36.71
C PRO A 803 13.32 -8.94 -37.90
N VAL A 804 12.87 -8.17 -38.89
CA VAL A 804 13.69 -7.84 -40.08
C VAL A 804 14.72 -6.77 -39.73
N THR A 805 14.27 -5.73 -39.03
CA THR A 805 15.16 -4.62 -38.64
C THR A 805 15.85 -4.87 -37.30
N GLY A 806 15.50 -5.94 -36.58
CA GLY A 806 15.98 -6.20 -35.21
C GLY A 806 15.60 -5.12 -34.20
N MET A 807 14.64 -4.24 -34.52
CA MET A 807 14.32 -3.07 -33.70
C MET A 807 13.26 -3.39 -32.67
N GLU A 808 13.53 -3.02 -31.43
CA GLU A 808 12.52 -2.89 -30.39
C GLU A 808 12.00 -1.45 -30.35
N SER A 809 10.68 -1.32 -30.35
CA SER A 809 10.00 -0.03 -30.28
C SER A 809 8.91 -0.10 -29.21
N LEU A 810 8.67 1.04 -28.56
CA LEU A 810 7.54 1.20 -27.66
C LEU A 810 6.50 2.03 -28.39
N ILE A 811 5.43 1.37 -28.84
CA ILE A 811 4.33 2.00 -29.57
C ILE A 811 3.09 2.08 -28.66
N ILE A 812 2.33 3.16 -28.83
CA ILE A 812 1.02 3.29 -28.19
C ILE A 812 0.01 2.57 -29.07
N ILE A 813 -0.75 1.66 -28.46
CA ILE A 813 -1.79 0.88 -29.14
C ILE A 813 -3.07 0.86 -28.28
N PRO A 814 -4.24 0.60 -28.88
CA PRO A 814 -5.45 0.33 -28.13
C PRO A 814 -5.30 -0.89 -27.21
N VAL A 815 -5.99 -0.87 -26.07
CA VAL A 815 -6.06 -2.00 -25.14
C VAL A 815 -6.95 -3.12 -25.68
N SER A 816 -6.78 -4.35 -25.18
CA SER A 816 -7.77 -5.41 -25.42
C SER A 816 -8.99 -5.28 -24.51
N LYS A 817 -10.11 -5.93 -24.86
CA LYS A 817 -11.30 -6.00 -24.00
C LYS A 817 -10.98 -6.56 -22.62
N ALA A 818 -10.15 -7.61 -22.57
CA ALA A 818 -9.68 -8.18 -21.31
C ALA A 818 -8.98 -7.13 -20.43
N GLN A 819 -8.11 -6.30 -21.00
CA GLN A 819 -7.43 -5.24 -20.26
C GLN A 819 -8.41 -4.15 -19.80
N ALA A 820 -9.29 -3.68 -20.69
CA ALA A 820 -10.32 -2.68 -20.35
C ALA A 820 -11.26 -3.14 -19.23
N LEU A 821 -11.58 -4.45 -19.17
CA LEU A 821 -12.35 -5.05 -18.07
C LEU A 821 -11.55 -5.11 -16.76
N GLN A 822 -10.25 -5.41 -16.84
CA GLN A 822 -9.36 -5.40 -15.67
C GLN A 822 -9.17 -3.99 -15.10
N ARG A 823 -9.09 -2.98 -15.97
CA ARG A 823 -9.02 -1.57 -15.60
C ARG A 823 -10.30 -1.12 -14.89
N SER A 824 -11.46 -1.37 -15.48
CA SER A 824 -12.74 -1.02 -14.84
C SER A 824 -12.93 -1.74 -13.50
N GLY A 825 -12.45 -2.98 -13.39
CA GLY A 825 -12.54 -3.74 -12.14
C GLY A 825 -11.74 -3.17 -10.97
N ARG A 826 -10.86 -2.17 -11.20
CA ARG A 826 -10.16 -1.46 -10.12
C ARG A 826 -11.08 -0.58 -9.29
N ALA A 827 -12.17 -0.07 -9.86
CA ALA A 827 -13.16 0.75 -9.16
C ALA A 827 -14.04 -0.06 -8.19
N GLY A 828 -14.21 -1.37 -8.43
CA GLY A 828 -15.15 -2.22 -7.69
C GLY A 828 -14.55 -3.03 -6.53
N ARG A 829 -13.36 -2.66 -6.05
CA ARG A 829 -12.61 -3.49 -5.08
C ARG A 829 -13.03 -3.30 -3.63
N GLU A 830 -13.29 -2.07 -3.22
CA GLU A 830 -13.66 -1.72 -1.84
C GLU A 830 -15.15 -1.39 -1.69
N GLY A 831 -15.79 -0.96 -2.77
CA GLY A 831 -17.22 -0.65 -2.82
C GLY A 831 -17.69 -0.40 -4.26
N PRO A 832 -18.97 -0.05 -4.46
CA PRO A 832 -19.49 0.32 -5.77
C PRO A 832 -18.73 1.52 -6.35
N GLY A 833 -18.41 1.47 -7.64
CA GLY A 833 -17.59 2.48 -8.30
C GLY A 833 -18.03 2.78 -9.72
N LYS A 834 -17.31 3.68 -10.40
CA LYS A 834 -17.58 4.07 -11.80
C LYS A 834 -16.31 4.00 -12.63
N CYS A 835 -16.44 3.63 -13.90
CA CYS A 835 -15.37 3.63 -14.89
C CYS A 835 -15.78 4.49 -16.08
N PHE A 836 -15.01 5.54 -16.34
CA PHE A 836 -15.19 6.48 -17.43
C PHE A 836 -14.25 6.10 -18.57
N ARG A 837 -14.80 5.50 -19.63
CA ARG A 837 -14.07 5.15 -20.86
C ARG A 837 -14.13 6.32 -21.82
N LEU A 838 -12.96 6.85 -22.21
CA LEU A 838 -12.86 8.03 -23.08
C LEU A 838 -12.99 7.68 -24.58
N PHE A 839 -13.74 6.62 -24.86
CA PHE A 839 -14.04 6.12 -26.20
C PHE A 839 -15.48 5.60 -26.22
N GLN A 840 -16.06 5.53 -27.42
CA GLN A 840 -17.43 5.07 -27.61
C GLN A 840 -17.58 3.57 -27.30
N GLU A 841 -18.78 3.16 -26.91
CA GLU A 841 -19.11 1.74 -26.74
C GLU A 841 -18.90 0.94 -28.04
N SER A 842 -19.19 1.53 -29.20
CA SER A 842 -18.92 0.88 -30.49
C SER A 842 -17.43 0.63 -30.76
N GLU A 843 -16.54 1.44 -30.17
CA GLU A 843 -15.09 1.22 -30.23
C GLU A 843 -14.65 0.10 -29.27
N PHE A 844 -15.30 -0.02 -28.10
CA PHE A 844 -15.08 -1.14 -27.18
C PHE A 844 -15.35 -2.49 -27.86
N ASP A 845 -16.44 -2.59 -28.63
CA ASP A 845 -16.80 -3.82 -29.34
C ASP A 845 -15.78 -4.22 -30.42
N LYS A 846 -15.11 -3.23 -31.02
CA LYS A 846 -14.05 -3.42 -32.02
C LYS A 846 -12.70 -3.82 -31.41
N LEU A 847 -12.51 -3.64 -30.10
CA LEU A 847 -11.26 -4.03 -29.43
C LEU A 847 -11.07 -5.55 -29.56
N VAL A 848 -9.81 -5.95 -29.69
CA VAL A 848 -9.44 -7.38 -29.65
C VAL A 848 -9.78 -7.96 -28.28
N ASP A 849 -10.24 -9.22 -28.24
CA ASP A 849 -10.73 -9.80 -26.99
C ASP A 849 -9.61 -9.97 -25.94
N SER A 850 -8.41 -10.36 -26.39
CA SER A 850 -7.25 -10.60 -25.55
C SER A 850 -5.98 -9.95 -26.12
N THR A 851 -5.00 -9.74 -25.25
CA THR A 851 -3.71 -9.12 -25.62
C THR A 851 -2.88 -10.09 -26.46
N VAL A 852 -2.25 -9.58 -27.52
CA VAL A 852 -1.31 -10.38 -28.33
C VAL A 852 -0.17 -10.89 -27.44
N PRO A 853 0.14 -12.20 -27.45
CA PRO A 853 1.15 -12.80 -26.58
C PRO A 853 2.55 -12.26 -26.89
N GLU A 854 3.40 -12.22 -25.87
CA GLU A 854 4.74 -11.63 -25.98
C GLU A 854 5.63 -12.33 -27.02
N ILE A 855 5.47 -13.65 -27.19
CA ILE A 855 6.21 -14.45 -28.16
C ILE A 855 6.08 -13.95 -29.61
N LYS A 856 5.00 -13.25 -29.96
CA LYS A 856 4.79 -12.68 -31.29
C LYS A 856 5.41 -11.30 -31.49
N ARG A 857 5.88 -10.66 -30.41
CA ARG A 857 6.27 -9.24 -30.37
C ARG A 857 7.62 -8.98 -29.69
N CYS A 858 8.45 -9.99 -29.52
CA CYS A 858 9.79 -9.89 -28.92
C CYS A 858 10.87 -10.58 -29.76
N ASN A 859 12.14 -10.31 -29.44
CA ASN A 859 13.26 -11.11 -29.94
C ASN A 859 13.24 -12.51 -29.32
N LEU A 860 13.42 -13.55 -30.13
CA LEU A 860 13.35 -14.95 -29.71
C LEU A 860 14.74 -15.60 -29.50
N SER A 861 15.85 -14.90 -29.73
CA SER A 861 17.20 -15.48 -29.73
C SER A 861 17.54 -16.19 -28.41
N ASN A 862 17.20 -15.59 -27.27
CA ASN A 862 17.40 -16.24 -25.96
C ASN A 862 16.53 -17.50 -25.79
N VAL A 863 15.28 -17.46 -26.25
CA VAL A 863 14.33 -18.58 -26.14
C VAL A 863 14.73 -19.73 -27.06
N VAL A 864 15.14 -19.42 -28.29
CA VAL A 864 15.66 -20.41 -29.23
C VAL A 864 16.90 -21.09 -28.67
N LEU A 865 17.84 -20.33 -28.08
CA LEU A 865 19.01 -20.89 -27.41
C LEU A 865 18.62 -21.85 -26.28
N GLN A 866 17.66 -21.47 -25.44
CA GLN A 866 17.16 -22.31 -24.35
C GLN A 866 16.47 -23.58 -24.87
N LEU A 867 15.63 -23.48 -25.91
CA LEU A 867 14.97 -24.64 -26.53
C LEU A 867 16.00 -25.60 -27.14
N LYS A 868 17.03 -25.07 -27.82
CA LYS A 868 18.14 -25.87 -28.34
C LYS A 868 18.92 -26.57 -27.23
N ALA A 869 19.17 -25.89 -26.12
CA ALA A 869 19.81 -26.48 -24.95
C ALA A 869 18.93 -27.54 -24.23
N LEU A 870 17.61 -27.47 -24.37
CA LEU A 870 16.67 -28.53 -23.95
C LEU A 870 16.63 -29.73 -24.92
N GLY A 871 17.40 -29.71 -26.02
CA GLY A 871 17.39 -30.74 -27.05
C GLY A 871 16.21 -30.65 -28.02
N ILE A 872 15.54 -29.49 -28.11
CA ILE A 872 14.44 -29.26 -29.04
C ILE A 872 15.01 -28.69 -30.32
N ASP A 873 15.25 -29.56 -31.30
CA ASP A 873 15.85 -29.13 -32.57
C ASP A 873 14.87 -28.51 -33.54
N ASP A 874 13.65 -29.07 -33.63
CA ASP A 874 12.58 -28.51 -34.44
C ASP A 874 11.83 -27.41 -33.67
N ILE A 875 12.36 -26.19 -33.79
CA ILE A 875 11.77 -25.00 -33.19
C ILE A 875 10.46 -24.60 -33.88
N ILE A 876 10.35 -24.85 -35.19
CA ILE A 876 9.17 -24.45 -35.99
C ILE A 876 7.97 -25.35 -35.69
N GLY A 877 8.23 -26.65 -35.52
CA GLY A 877 7.24 -27.65 -35.11
C GLY A 877 7.01 -27.72 -33.59
N PHE A 878 7.72 -26.92 -32.78
CA PHE A 878 7.45 -26.86 -31.35
C PHE A 878 5.98 -26.44 -31.09
N ASP A 879 5.37 -27.13 -30.12
CA ASP A 879 3.97 -26.93 -29.72
C ASP A 879 3.90 -25.67 -28.86
N PHE A 880 3.90 -24.50 -29.51
CA PHE A 880 3.53 -23.23 -28.87
C PHE A 880 2.02 -23.10 -28.87
N MET A 881 1.45 -22.54 -27.80
CA MET A 881 0.04 -22.15 -27.76
C MET A 881 -0.32 -21.22 -28.93
N GLU A 882 0.52 -20.22 -29.18
CA GLU A 882 0.49 -19.42 -30.39
C GLU A 882 1.89 -19.33 -30.99
N LYS A 883 2.00 -19.73 -32.26
CA LYS A 883 3.31 -19.76 -32.93
C LYS A 883 3.82 -18.34 -33.24
N PRO A 884 5.10 -18.05 -32.99
CA PRO A 884 5.72 -16.83 -33.49
C PRO A 884 5.83 -16.85 -35.02
N SER A 885 6.10 -15.68 -35.61
CA SER A 885 6.32 -15.60 -37.06
C SER A 885 7.57 -16.41 -37.47
N ARG A 886 7.49 -17.10 -38.61
CA ARG A 886 8.62 -17.87 -39.14
C ARG A 886 9.86 -17.00 -39.35
N THR A 887 9.68 -15.76 -39.79
CA THR A 887 10.74 -14.77 -39.96
C THR A 887 11.47 -14.48 -38.64
N ALA A 888 10.75 -14.33 -37.52
CA ALA A 888 11.37 -14.10 -36.22
C ALA A 888 12.23 -15.30 -35.77
N ILE A 889 11.73 -16.53 -35.95
CA ILE A 889 12.51 -17.75 -35.62
C ILE A 889 13.79 -17.80 -36.47
N LEU A 890 13.67 -17.61 -37.79
CA LEU A 890 14.81 -17.68 -38.71
C LEU A 890 15.87 -16.62 -38.39
N LYS A 891 15.45 -15.39 -38.13
CA LYS A 891 16.37 -14.29 -37.77
C LYS A 891 17.05 -14.53 -36.42
N SER A 892 16.36 -15.12 -35.45
CA SER A 892 16.96 -15.54 -34.19
C SER A 892 17.97 -16.68 -34.36
N LEU A 893 17.70 -17.68 -35.21
CA LEU A 893 18.65 -18.75 -35.53
C LEU A 893 19.90 -18.20 -36.23
N GLU A 894 19.73 -17.34 -37.24
CA GLU A 894 20.82 -16.65 -37.95
C GLU A 894 21.70 -15.86 -36.98
N GLN A 895 21.10 -15.08 -36.08
CA GLN A 895 21.83 -14.34 -35.05
C GLN A 895 22.66 -15.27 -34.15
N LEU A 896 22.09 -16.41 -33.72
CA LEU A 896 22.80 -17.35 -32.85
C LEU A 896 23.95 -18.07 -33.58
N ILE A 897 23.84 -18.34 -34.89
CA ILE A 897 24.95 -18.85 -35.71
C ILE A 897 26.07 -17.82 -35.78
N LEU A 898 25.74 -16.55 -36.07
CA LEU A 898 26.72 -15.47 -36.15
C LEU A 898 27.46 -15.25 -34.82
N LEU A 899 26.78 -15.41 -33.68
CA LEU A 899 27.39 -15.36 -32.35
C LEU A 899 28.21 -16.62 -32.02
N GLY A 900 28.14 -17.66 -32.84
CA GLY A 900 28.80 -18.96 -32.64
C GLY A 900 28.15 -19.82 -31.56
N ALA A 901 26.90 -19.51 -31.18
CA ALA A 901 26.11 -20.31 -30.25
C ALA A 901 25.53 -21.56 -30.92
N LEU A 902 25.27 -21.47 -32.22
CA LEU A 902 24.85 -22.59 -33.07
C LEU A 902 25.88 -22.84 -34.16
N THR A 903 25.94 -24.08 -34.62
CA THR A 903 26.68 -24.52 -35.81
C THR A 903 25.84 -24.30 -37.08
N ASP A 904 26.45 -24.42 -38.27
CA ASP A 904 25.77 -24.24 -39.56
C ASP A 904 24.64 -25.27 -39.80
N ASP A 905 24.68 -26.43 -39.12
CA ASP A 905 23.60 -27.43 -39.09
C ASP A 905 22.53 -27.13 -38.02
N TYR A 906 22.49 -25.90 -37.49
CA TYR A 906 21.55 -25.40 -36.48
C TYR A 906 21.56 -26.18 -35.16
N LYS A 907 22.67 -26.84 -34.80
CA LYS A 907 22.84 -27.51 -33.51
C LYS A 907 23.56 -26.62 -32.50
N LEU A 908 23.41 -26.93 -31.23
CA LEU A 908 24.09 -26.22 -30.16
C LEU A 908 25.61 -26.47 -30.24
N SER A 909 26.41 -25.40 -30.35
CA SER A 909 27.86 -25.53 -30.47
C SER A 909 28.52 -25.92 -29.14
N ASP A 910 29.65 -26.60 -29.20
CA ASP A 910 30.45 -27.02 -28.05
C ASP A 910 31.87 -26.42 -28.15
N PRO A 911 32.39 -25.72 -27.13
CA PRO A 911 31.75 -25.41 -25.84
C PRO A 911 30.88 -24.16 -25.84
N VAL A 912 30.99 -23.29 -26.85
CA VAL A 912 30.45 -21.92 -26.79
C VAL A 912 28.94 -21.89 -26.59
N GLY A 913 28.15 -22.63 -27.37
CA GLY A 913 26.69 -22.68 -27.25
C GLY A 913 26.22 -23.21 -25.90
N HIS A 914 26.82 -24.30 -25.42
CA HIS A 914 26.52 -24.87 -24.11
C HIS A 914 26.89 -23.92 -22.97
N GLN A 915 28.04 -23.24 -23.07
CA GLN A 915 28.48 -22.23 -22.13
C GLN A 915 27.51 -21.03 -22.11
N MET A 916 27.06 -20.56 -23.28
CA MET A 916 26.10 -19.48 -23.39
C MET A 916 24.75 -19.82 -22.77
N ALA A 917 24.24 -21.03 -23.01
CA ALA A 917 22.96 -21.50 -22.46
C ALA A 917 22.98 -21.68 -20.93
N ARG A 918 24.16 -21.95 -20.34
CA ARG A 918 24.33 -22.04 -18.89
C ARG A 918 24.24 -20.68 -18.19
N LEU A 919 24.61 -19.60 -18.87
CA LEU A 919 24.56 -18.25 -18.33
C LEU A 919 23.13 -17.71 -18.40
N PRO A 920 22.57 -17.17 -17.30
CA PRO A 920 21.25 -16.56 -17.31
C PRO A 920 21.38 -15.15 -17.87
N LEU A 921 21.68 -14.99 -19.17
CA LEU A 921 21.95 -13.71 -19.83
C LEU A 921 21.48 -13.76 -21.29
N ASP A 922 21.34 -12.58 -21.91
CA ASP A 922 21.12 -12.50 -23.36
C ASP A 922 22.31 -13.13 -24.11
N PRO A 923 22.10 -13.81 -25.27
CA PRO A 923 23.18 -14.40 -26.05
C PRO A 923 24.37 -13.46 -26.32
N MET A 924 24.14 -12.16 -26.57
CA MET A 924 25.24 -11.22 -26.78
C MET A 924 26.08 -11.00 -25.52
N TYR A 925 25.44 -10.87 -24.35
CA TYR A 925 26.14 -10.73 -23.07
C TYR A 925 26.86 -12.03 -22.67
N SER A 926 26.23 -13.18 -22.90
CA SER A 926 26.85 -14.49 -22.68
C SER A 926 28.11 -14.64 -23.54
N LYS A 927 28.04 -14.26 -24.82
CA LYS A 927 29.19 -14.26 -25.72
C LYS A 927 30.28 -13.30 -25.23
N ALA A 928 29.92 -12.09 -24.83
CA ALA A 928 30.87 -11.09 -24.35
C ALA A 928 31.68 -11.59 -23.14
N LEU A 929 31.02 -12.23 -22.17
CA LEU A 929 31.70 -12.83 -21.02
C LEU A 929 32.65 -13.95 -21.41
N ILE A 930 32.20 -14.89 -22.25
CA ILE A 930 33.05 -16.01 -22.69
C ILE A 930 34.29 -15.50 -23.45
N VAL A 931 34.11 -14.52 -24.34
CA VAL A 931 35.20 -13.96 -25.14
C VAL A 931 36.15 -13.10 -24.30
N SER A 932 35.64 -12.40 -23.29
CA SER A 932 36.47 -11.52 -22.44
C SER A 932 37.60 -12.23 -21.70
N SER A 933 37.45 -13.54 -21.42
CA SER A 933 38.54 -14.35 -20.87
C SER A 933 39.73 -14.45 -21.83
N LYS A 934 39.51 -14.44 -23.16
CA LYS A 934 40.58 -14.42 -24.18
C LYS A 934 41.29 -13.07 -24.26
N PHE A 935 40.56 -11.98 -24.05
CA PHE A 935 41.09 -10.61 -24.07
C PHE A 935 41.66 -10.14 -22.72
N LYS A 936 41.66 -11.01 -21.71
CA LYS A 936 42.12 -10.73 -20.35
C LYS A 936 41.39 -9.56 -19.66
N CYS A 937 40.10 -9.38 -19.94
CA CYS A 937 39.27 -8.29 -19.41
C CYS A 937 37.92 -8.78 -18.84
N LEU A 938 37.92 -10.00 -18.26
CA LEU A 938 36.71 -10.63 -17.74
C LEU A 938 36.14 -9.86 -16.55
N GLU A 939 36.98 -9.24 -15.70
CA GLU A 939 36.50 -8.44 -14.58
C GLU A 939 35.71 -7.20 -15.04
N GLU A 940 36.24 -6.45 -16.00
CA GLU A 940 35.57 -5.28 -16.56
C GLU A 940 34.27 -5.67 -17.29
N MET A 941 34.30 -6.79 -18.03
CA MET A 941 33.12 -7.29 -18.74
C MET A 941 32.02 -7.75 -17.77
N LEU A 942 32.39 -8.43 -16.69
CA LEU A 942 31.47 -8.81 -15.62
C LEU A 942 30.79 -7.60 -15.01
N ILE A 943 31.54 -6.52 -14.75
CA ILE A 943 30.98 -5.26 -14.25
C ILE A 943 29.99 -4.67 -15.25
N VAL A 944 30.38 -4.53 -16.52
CA VAL A 944 29.51 -3.92 -17.55
C VAL A 944 28.23 -4.72 -17.75
N VAL A 945 28.33 -6.04 -17.91
CA VAL A 945 27.15 -6.90 -18.08
C VAL A 945 26.24 -6.83 -16.86
N SER A 946 26.80 -6.75 -15.65
CA SER A 946 26.02 -6.63 -14.42
C SER A 946 25.30 -5.28 -14.32
N MET A 947 25.98 -4.19 -14.67
CA MET A 947 25.43 -2.84 -14.67
C MET A 947 24.38 -2.62 -15.78
N LEU A 948 24.53 -3.28 -16.94
CA LEU A 948 23.56 -3.27 -18.04
C LEU A 948 22.36 -4.20 -17.78
N SER A 949 22.50 -5.19 -16.89
CA SER A 949 21.42 -6.14 -16.56
C SER A 949 20.42 -5.59 -15.54
N VAL A 950 20.64 -4.38 -15.00
CA VAL A 950 19.76 -3.73 -14.02
C VAL A 950 19.11 -2.47 -14.60
N GLU A 951 18.15 -1.90 -13.88
CA GLU A 951 17.56 -0.60 -14.22
C GLU A 951 18.63 0.51 -14.21
N SER A 952 18.34 1.62 -14.91
CA SER A 952 19.27 2.76 -15.06
C SER A 952 19.96 3.12 -13.74
N ILE A 953 21.30 3.10 -13.77
CA ILE A 953 22.16 3.41 -12.63
C ILE A 953 22.07 4.90 -12.28
N PHE A 954 22.03 5.76 -13.30
CA PHE A 954 21.90 7.20 -13.13
C PHE A 954 20.43 7.57 -12.97
N PHE A 955 20.13 8.42 -11.99
CA PHE A 955 18.84 9.09 -11.87
C PHE A 955 19.04 10.60 -11.88
N SER A 956 18.06 11.36 -12.38
CA SER A 956 18.15 12.81 -12.41
C SER A 956 16.79 13.40 -12.09
N VAL A 957 16.75 14.28 -11.09
CA VAL A 957 15.57 15.09 -10.76
C VAL A 957 15.67 16.39 -11.56
N ARG A 958 14.55 16.83 -12.18
CA ARG A 958 14.55 18.02 -13.06
C ARG A 958 15.15 19.27 -12.39
N GLU A 959 14.86 19.49 -11.11
CA GLU A 959 15.37 20.63 -10.33
C GLU A 959 16.89 20.59 -10.09
N LYS A 960 17.48 19.39 -10.10
CA LYS A 960 18.90 19.15 -9.79
C LYS A 960 19.70 18.63 -10.99
N LEU A 961 19.25 18.94 -12.20
CA LEU A 961 19.89 18.47 -13.44
C LEU A 961 21.36 18.89 -13.55
N GLU A 962 21.70 20.12 -13.15
CA GLU A 962 23.09 20.62 -13.21
C GLU A 962 23.99 19.96 -12.16
N GLU A 963 23.50 19.76 -10.93
CA GLU A 963 24.22 19.00 -9.89
C GLU A 963 24.45 17.55 -10.33
N ALA A 964 23.44 16.90 -10.91
CA ALA A 964 23.54 15.53 -11.41
C ALA A 964 24.55 15.41 -12.56
N ARG A 965 24.59 16.39 -13.48
CA ARG A 965 25.60 16.46 -14.55
C ARG A 965 27.01 16.65 -13.98
N ALA A 966 27.17 17.54 -13.01
CA ALA A 966 28.46 17.79 -12.36
C ALA A 966 29.00 16.54 -11.65
N ALA A 967 28.15 15.83 -10.90
CA ALA A 967 28.52 14.57 -10.26
C ALA A 967 28.87 13.49 -11.29
N ARG A 968 28.06 13.35 -12.36
CA ARG A 968 28.29 12.37 -13.42
C ARG A 968 29.65 12.55 -14.09
N LYS A 969 30.07 13.80 -14.32
CA LYS A 969 31.37 14.15 -14.94
C LYS A 969 32.56 13.51 -14.22
N GLY A 970 32.46 13.23 -12.92
CA GLY A 970 33.50 12.53 -12.16
C GLY A 970 33.72 11.07 -12.58
N PHE A 971 32.77 10.45 -13.28
CA PHE A 971 32.83 9.06 -13.74
C PHE A 971 32.94 8.92 -15.26
N GLU A 972 32.65 9.99 -16.01
CA GLU A 972 32.59 9.96 -17.47
C GLU A 972 33.94 9.57 -18.08
N SER A 973 33.88 8.64 -19.03
CA SER A 973 35.01 8.29 -19.88
C SER A 973 34.79 8.83 -21.28
N SER A 974 35.79 9.50 -21.84
CA SER A 974 35.81 9.92 -23.25
C SER A 974 35.75 8.74 -24.23
N GLU A 975 36.04 7.52 -23.76
CA GLU A 975 36.00 6.29 -24.54
C GLU A 975 34.58 5.73 -24.68
N GLY A 976 33.65 6.06 -23.75
CA GLY A 976 32.24 5.69 -23.87
C GLY A 976 31.51 5.38 -22.56
N ASP A 977 30.23 5.06 -22.71
CA ASP A 977 29.29 4.77 -21.63
C ASP A 977 29.62 3.46 -20.90
N HIS A 978 30.05 2.40 -21.61
CA HIS A 978 30.39 1.12 -20.96
C HIS A 978 31.53 1.29 -19.94
N ILE A 979 32.55 2.07 -20.28
CA ILE A 979 33.68 2.35 -19.39
C ILE A 979 33.26 3.29 -18.25
N THR A 980 32.34 4.22 -18.53
CA THR A 980 31.71 5.05 -17.49
C THR A 980 31.00 4.18 -16.43
N LEU A 981 30.32 3.09 -16.83
CA LEU A 981 29.71 2.14 -15.90
C LEU A 981 30.76 1.38 -15.05
N VAL A 982 31.90 1.02 -15.65
CA VAL A 982 33.04 0.43 -14.92
C VAL A 982 33.55 1.38 -13.84
N ASN A 983 33.76 2.65 -14.20
CA ASN A 983 34.25 3.68 -13.28
C ASN A 983 33.30 3.87 -12.09
N VAL A 984 31.99 3.92 -12.33
CA VAL A 984 30.98 4.01 -11.27
C VAL A 984 31.07 2.81 -10.32
N TYR A 985 31.17 1.59 -10.85
CA TYR A 985 31.24 0.38 -10.04
C TYR A 985 32.54 0.31 -9.22
N ARG A 986 33.69 0.64 -9.82
CA ARG A 986 34.99 0.69 -9.13
C ARG A 986 34.99 1.74 -8.01
N ALA A 987 34.48 2.95 -8.27
CA ALA A 987 34.36 4.00 -7.25
C ALA A 987 33.45 3.58 -6.07
N ALA A 988 32.36 2.86 -6.35
CA ALA A 988 31.50 2.30 -5.32
C ALA A 988 32.21 1.20 -4.49
N ALA A 989 33.02 0.36 -5.14
CA ALA A 989 33.82 -0.67 -4.47
C ALA A 989 34.88 -0.04 -3.54
N GLU A 990 35.59 0.99 -4.00
CA GLU A 990 36.57 1.73 -3.19
C GLU A 990 35.93 2.38 -1.95
N CYS A 991 34.73 2.95 -2.08
CA CYS A 991 33.97 3.52 -0.96
C CYS A 991 33.73 2.48 0.16
N LEU A 992 33.43 1.24 -0.24
CA LEU A 992 33.20 0.14 0.69
C LEU A 992 34.50 -0.35 1.32
N GLU A 993 35.58 -0.46 0.55
CA GLU A 993 36.89 -0.87 1.08
C GLU A 993 37.42 0.10 2.13
N LYS A 994 37.30 1.41 1.89
CA LYS A 994 37.63 2.45 2.89
C LYS A 994 36.84 2.28 4.18
N SER A 995 35.56 1.91 4.08
CA SER A 995 34.70 1.66 5.25
C SER A 995 35.05 0.34 5.96
N ARG A 996 35.51 -0.68 5.22
CA ARG A 996 35.94 -1.97 5.77
C ARG A 996 37.22 -1.86 6.57
N ASN A 997 38.19 -1.08 6.07
CA ASN A 997 39.46 -0.83 6.75
C ASN A 997 39.29 -0.05 8.07
N ALA A 998 38.15 0.62 8.26
CA ALA A 998 37.77 1.28 9.50
C ALA A 998 37.06 0.35 10.53
N ASN A 999 37.07 -0.98 10.33
CA ASN A 999 36.39 -1.99 11.17
C ASN A 999 34.89 -1.69 11.42
N ALA A 1000 34.22 -1.06 10.44
CA ALA A 1000 32.82 -0.74 10.56
C ALA A 1000 31.92 -1.99 10.43
N LYS A 1001 30.88 -2.10 11.26
CA LYS A 1001 29.85 -3.15 11.13
C LYS A 1001 29.18 -3.08 9.75
N GLU A 1002 28.73 -4.21 9.22
CA GLU A 1002 28.08 -4.33 7.89
C GLU A 1002 26.96 -3.32 7.64
N LYS A 1003 26.09 -3.12 8.64
CA LYS A 1003 25.00 -2.13 8.59
C LYS A 1003 25.50 -0.67 8.47
N THR A 1004 26.70 -0.38 8.95
CA THR A 1004 27.35 0.93 8.84
C THR A 1004 27.94 1.14 7.44
N MET A 1005 28.51 0.09 6.84
CA MET A 1005 29.03 0.13 5.47
C MET A 1005 27.91 0.36 4.44
N GLU A 1006 26.77 -0.32 4.58
CA GLU A 1006 25.61 -0.09 3.71
C GLU A 1006 25.07 1.34 3.81
N LYS A 1007 25.06 1.93 5.01
CA LYS A 1007 24.66 3.34 5.21
C LYS A 1007 25.61 4.32 4.52
N ALA A 1008 26.92 4.05 4.59
CA ALA A 1008 27.93 4.87 3.91
C ALA A 1008 27.76 4.81 2.38
N LEU A 1009 27.58 3.60 1.81
CA LEU A 1009 27.34 3.44 0.39
C LEU A 1009 26.05 4.13 -0.07
N ASN A 1010 24.95 4.03 0.70
CA ASN A 1010 23.69 4.71 0.37
C ASN A 1010 23.87 6.24 0.38
N ARG A 1011 24.65 6.78 1.31
CA ARG A 1011 24.99 8.22 1.33
C ARG A 1011 25.77 8.61 0.08
N TRP A 1012 26.83 7.87 -0.26
CA TRP A 1012 27.64 8.12 -1.45
C TRP A 1012 26.80 8.05 -2.74
N CYS A 1013 25.88 7.08 -2.84
CA CYS A 1013 24.97 6.97 -3.98
C CYS A 1013 24.07 8.21 -4.13
N ARG A 1014 23.54 8.74 -3.01
CA ARG A 1014 22.70 9.95 -3.01
C ARG A 1014 23.48 11.19 -3.45
N GLU A 1015 24.70 11.36 -2.95
CA GLU A 1015 25.58 12.49 -3.30
C GLU A 1015 25.98 12.47 -4.78
N ASN A 1016 26.09 11.28 -5.38
CA ASN A 1016 26.51 11.09 -6.78
C ASN A 1016 25.35 10.85 -7.77
N PHE A 1017 24.09 11.01 -7.34
CA PHE A 1017 22.91 10.77 -8.18
C PHE A 1017 22.86 9.36 -8.79
N ILE A 1018 23.32 8.37 -8.03
CA ILE A 1018 23.31 6.95 -8.38
C ILE A 1018 22.19 6.23 -7.63
N ASN A 1019 21.44 5.38 -8.33
CA ASN A 1019 20.40 4.57 -7.71
C ASN A 1019 21.03 3.45 -6.87
N TYR A 1020 21.00 3.62 -5.54
CA TYR A 1020 21.54 2.66 -4.56
C TYR A 1020 20.98 1.23 -4.76
N ARG A 1021 19.69 1.09 -5.11
CA ARG A 1021 19.07 -0.23 -5.28
C ARG A 1021 19.54 -0.92 -6.55
N SER A 1022 19.61 -0.18 -7.66
CA SER A 1022 20.14 -0.70 -8.92
C SER A 1022 21.60 -1.11 -8.76
N LEU A 1023 22.41 -0.29 -8.08
CA LEU A 1023 23.82 -0.59 -7.83
C LEU A 1023 23.99 -1.82 -6.93
N ARG A 1024 23.21 -1.94 -5.85
CA ARG A 1024 23.24 -3.15 -4.99
C ARG A 1024 22.89 -4.40 -5.78
N HIS A 1025 21.81 -4.35 -6.56
CA HIS A 1025 21.39 -5.46 -7.40
C HIS A 1025 22.44 -5.80 -8.48
N ALA A 1026 23.11 -4.81 -9.07
CA ALA A 1026 24.21 -5.05 -10.00
C ALA A 1026 25.38 -5.79 -9.33
N ARG A 1027 25.69 -5.50 -8.07
CA ARG A 1027 26.70 -6.25 -7.30
C ARG A 1027 26.27 -7.69 -7.03
N ASP A 1028 25.00 -7.92 -6.71
CA ASP A 1028 24.46 -9.27 -6.53
C ASP A 1028 24.54 -10.08 -7.84
N VAL A 1029 24.18 -9.46 -8.97
CA VAL A 1029 24.31 -10.02 -10.32
C VAL A 1029 25.78 -10.35 -10.63
N HIS A 1030 26.69 -9.43 -10.34
CA HIS A 1030 28.12 -9.60 -10.56
C HIS A 1030 28.66 -10.83 -9.82
N SER A 1031 28.42 -10.94 -8.52
CA SER A 1031 28.89 -12.07 -7.71
C SER A 1031 28.38 -13.42 -8.21
N GLN A 1032 27.16 -13.48 -8.74
CA GLN A 1032 26.58 -14.73 -9.22
C GLN A 1032 27.08 -15.14 -10.61
N ILE A 1033 27.18 -14.18 -11.53
CA ILE A 1033 27.76 -14.45 -12.85
C ILE A 1033 29.23 -14.85 -12.68
N GLN A 1034 29.96 -14.21 -11.77
CA GLN A 1034 31.32 -14.62 -11.41
C GLN A 1034 31.38 -16.08 -10.94
N GLY A 1035 30.46 -16.52 -10.08
CA GLY A 1035 30.36 -17.92 -9.66
C GLY A 1035 30.13 -18.89 -10.82
N HIS A 1036 29.24 -18.54 -11.76
CA HIS A 1036 29.03 -19.34 -12.97
C HIS A 1036 30.26 -19.37 -13.88
N ALA A 1037 30.91 -18.22 -14.08
CA ALA A 1037 32.13 -18.12 -14.88
C ALA A 1037 33.26 -19.00 -14.31
N GLN A 1038 33.43 -19.01 -12.98
CA GLN A 1038 34.38 -19.89 -12.28
C GLN A 1038 34.04 -21.36 -12.44
N GLN A 1039 32.77 -21.75 -12.29
CA GLN A 1039 32.30 -23.13 -12.51
C GLN A 1039 32.53 -23.62 -13.94
N MET A 1040 32.54 -22.71 -14.91
CA MET A 1040 32.82 -22.98 -16.32
C MET A 1040 34.32 -22.98 -16.65
N GLY A 1041 35.20 -22.69 -15.67
CA GLY A 1041 36.64 -22.63 -15.85
C GLY A 1041 37.13 -21.38 -16.59
N LEU A 1042 36.36 -20.28 -16.59
CA LEU A 1042 36.80 -19.02 -17.20
C LEU A 1042 37.79 -18.30 -16.28
N ASN A 1043 38.91 -17.84 -16.85
CA ASN A 1043 39.96 -17.14 -16.11
C ASN A 1043 39.52 -15.71 -15.79
N LEU A 1044 39.42 -15.38 -14.49
CA LEU A 1044 39.20 -14.03 -13.98
C LEU A 1044 40.49 -13.23 -14.08
N SER A 1045 40.50 -12.23 -14.96
CA SER A 1045 41.63 -11.34 -15.19
C SER A 1045 41.12 -9.94 -15.52
N SER A 1046 41.80 -8.93 -14.99
CA SER A 1046 41.56 -7.52 -15.27
C SER A 1046 42.57 -6.98 -16.29
N CYS A 1047 42.10 -6.10 -17.18
CA CYS A 1047 42.97 -5.32 -18.06
C CYS A 1047 43.46 -4.00 -17.44
N GLY A 1048 43.14 -3.73 -16.17
CA GLY A 1048 43.56 -2.54 -15.44
C GLY A 1048 42.96 -1.26 -16.01
N ASP A 1049 43.82 -0.28 -16.28
CA ASP A 1049 43.45 1.03 -16.86
C ASP A 1049 43.59 1.08 -18.39
N ASP A 1050 44.27 0.09 -19.00
CA ASP A 1050 44.34 -0.01 -20.46
C ASP A 1050 43.07 -0.67 -21.02
N MET A 1051 42.09 0.17 -21.31
CA MET A 1051 40.78 -0.23 -21.82
C MET A 1051 40.78 -0.59 -23.32
N VAL A 1052 41.93 -0.61 -24.02
CA VAL A 1052 41.97 -1.00 -25.45
C VAL A 1052 41.53 -2.46 -25.62
N LEU A 1053 42.05 -3.37 -24.79
CA LEU A 1053 41.67 -4.79 -24.82
C LEU A 1053 40.18 -4.98 -24.54
N PHE A 1054 39.64 -4.22 -23.58
CA PHE A 1054 38.22 -4.22 -23.26
C PHE A 1054 37.35 -3.76 -24.44
N ARG A 1055 37.73 -2.68 -25.13
CA ARG A 1055 37.01 -2.19 -26.32
C ARG A 1055 37.07 -3.15 -27.50
N ARG A 1056 38.22 -3.81 -27.71
CA ARG A 1056 38.35 -4.88 -28.71
C ARG A 1056 37.47 -6.07 -28.35
N CYS A 1057 37.44 -6.47 -27.08
CA CYS A 1057 36.52 -7.50 -26.60
C CYS A 1057 35.06 -7.13 -26.85
N LEU A 1058 34.63 -5.90 -26.51
CA LEU A 1058 33.28 -5.44 -26.78
C LEU A 1058 32.99 -5.48 -28.29
N THR A 1059 33.93 -5.06 -29.13
CA THR A 1059 33.79 -5.12 -30.59
C THR A 1059 33.55 -6.55 -31.07
N SER A 1060 34.31 -7.53 -30.58
CA SER A 1060 34.16 -8.94 -30.96
C SER A 1060 32.83 -9.57 -30.56
N ALA A 1061 32.15 -9.03 -29.53
CA ALA A 1061 30.90 -9.58 -29.01
C ALA A 1061 29.66 -8.81 -29.50
N PHE A 1062 29.76 -7.49 -29.61
CA PHE A 1062 28.69 -6.56 -30.01
C PHE A 1062 28.81 -6.15 -31.49
N PHE A 1063 29.54 -6.90 -32.32
CA PHE A 1063 29.80 -6.56 -33.72
C PHE A 1063 28.53 -6.37 -34.56
N LEU A 1064 27.42 -7.04 -34.21
CA LEU A 1064 26.10 -6.84 -34.84
C LEU A 1064 25.49 -5.48 -34.52
N ASN A 1065 25.91 -4.85 -33.43
CA ASN A 1065 25.44 -3.56 -32.94
C ASN A 1065 26.51 -2.48 -33.13
N ALA A 1066 27.00 -2.33 -34.37
CA ALA A 1066 27.93 -1.28 -34.76
C ALA A 1066 27.23 -0.21 -35.60
N ALA A 1067 27.64 1.05 -35.42
CA ALA A 1067 27.16 2.18 -36.21
C ALA A 1067 28.32 3.08 -36.66
N MET A 1068 28.20 3.63 -37.86
CA MET A 1068 29.22 4.46 -38.50
C MET A 1068 28.67 5.84 -38.83
N ARG A 1069 29.41 6.87 -38.47
CA ARG A 1069 29.06 8.26 -38.73
C ARG A 1069 29.01 8.53 -40.23
N GLN A 1070 27.98 9.25 -40.66
CA GLN A 1070 27.77 9.68 -42.03
C GLN A 1070 28.21 11.15 -42.20
N PRO A 1071 28.44 11.63 -43.44
CA PRO A 1071 28.87 13.00 -43.71
C PRO A 1071 27.91 14.08 -43.18
N ASP A 1072 26.62 13.78 -43.12
CA ASP A 1072 25.57 14.66 -42.56
C ASP A 1072 25.58 14.73 -41.02
N GLY A 1073 26.46 13.96 -40.36
CA GLY A 1073 26.56 13.88 -38.91
C GLY A 1073 25.55 12.96 -38.24
N SER A 1074 24.70 12.26 -39.02
CA SER A 1074 23.92 11.12 -38.56
C SER A 1074 24.80 9.87 -38.46
N TYR A 1075 24.27 8.77 -37.92
CA TYR A 1075 24.94 7.49 -37.90
C TYR A 1075 24.15 6.48 -38.72
N ARG A 1076 24.83 5.51 -39.30
CA ARG A 1076 24.22 4.37 -39.97
C ARG A 1076 24.54 3.11 -39.19
N ALA A 1077 23.52 2.43 -38.68
CA ALA A 1077 23.68 1.10 -38.09
C ALA A 1077 24.09 0.12 -39.20
N LEU A 1078 25.22 -0.56 -39.03
CA LEU A 1078 25.83 -1.35 -40.10
C LEU A 1078 25.00 -2.60 -40.45
N ALA A 1079 24.47 -3.28 -39.42
CA ALA A 1079 23.72 -4.51 -39.64
C ALA A 1079 22.34 -4.30 -40.30
N THR A 1080 21.68 -3.17 -40.01
CA THR A 1080 20.33 -2.88 -40.50
C THR A 1080 20.31 -1.87 -41.64
N GLY A 1081 21.43 -1.16 -41.86
CA GLY A 1081 21.54 -0.07 -42.81
C GLY A 1081 20.79 1.21 -42.43
N GLN A 1082 20.16 1.26 -41.25
CA GLN A 1082 19.27 2.36 -40.86
C GLN A 1082 20.01 3.60 -40.39
N SER A 1083 19.44 4.77 -40.67
CA SER A 1083 19.88 6.03 -40.07
C SER A 1083 19.44 6.11 -38.60
N VAL A 1084 20.40 6.41 -37.73
CA VAL A 1084 20.29 6.45 -36.28
C VAL A 1084 21.05 7.66 -35.72
N GLN A 1085 20.73 8.07 -34.50
CA GLN A 1085 21.42 9.13 -33.78
C GLN A 1085 21.92 8.65 -32.42
N ILE A 1086 22.98 9.28 -31.91
CA ILE A 1086 23.43 9.05 -30.54
C ILE A 1086 22.38 9.61 -29.58
N HIS A 1087 21.95 8.79 -28.61
CA HIS A 1087 20.99 9.24 -27.61
C HIS A 1087 21.59 10.36 -26.72
N PRO A 1088 20.83 11.42 -26.37
CA PRO A 1088 21.33 12.55 -25.58
C PRO A 1088 21.89 12.20 -24.19
N SER A 1089 21.54 11.03 -23.66
CA SER A 1089 22.05 10.56 -22.36
C SER A 1089 23.48 10.02 -22.41
N SER A 1090 24.05 9.80 -23.59
CA SER A 1090 25.39 9.24 -23.76
C SER A 1090 26.47 10.30 -23.57
N VAL A 1091 27.61 9.90 -23.00
CA VAL A 1091 28.81 10.75 -22.92
C VAL A 1091 29.36 11.11 -24.31
N LEU A 1092 29.05 10.30 -25.32
CA LEU A 1092 29.52 10.48 -26.70
C LEU A 1092 28.61 11.37 -27.56
N PHE A 1093 27.50 11.89 -27.00
CA PHE A 1093 26.54 12.71 -27.74
C PHE A 1093 27.17 13.94 -28.40
N ARG A 1094 28.16 14.55 -27.74
CA ARG A 1094 28.85 15.76 -28.23
C ARG A 1094 30.12 15.47 -29.03
N THR A 1095 30.88 14.43 -28.68
CA THR A 1095 32.16 14.11 -29.33
C THR A 1095 31.99 13.48 -30.71
N LYS A 1096 30.88 12.76 -30.93
CA LYS A 1096 30.50 12.15 -32.22
C LYS A 1096 31.65 11.40 -32.94
N PRO A 1097 32.19 10.31 -32.36
CA PRO A 1097 33.27 9.51 -32.97
C PRO A 1097 32.85 8.81 -34.28
N ASP A 1098 33.81 8.47 -35.14
CA ASP A 1098 33.52 7.94 -36.48
C ASP A 1098 32.83 6.57 -36.46
N CYS A 1099 33.20 5.69 -35.52
CA CYS A 1099 32.58 4.40 -35.34
C CYS A 1099 32.31 4.09 -33.87
N VAL A 1100 31.14 3.52 -33.61
CA VAL A 1100 30.67 3.16 -32.28
C VAL A 1100 30.06 1.78 -32.28
N ILE A 1101 30.23 1.08 -31.16
CA ILE A 1101 29.38 -0.04 -30.78
C ILE A 1101 28.33 0.46 -29.79
N PHE A 1102 27.14 -0.14 -29.83
CA PHE A 1102 26.03 0.22 -28.97
C PHE A 1102 25.38 -1.02 -28.35
N ASN A 1103 24.69 -0.82 -27.23
CA ASN A 1103 23.95 -1.90 -26.57
C ASN A 1103 22.53 -2.05 -27.12
N GLU A 1104 21.83 -0.92 -27.27
CA GLU A 1104 20.41 -0.88 -27.60
C GLU A 1104 20.15 0.07 -28.77
N LEU A 1105 19.28 -0.37 -29.68
CA LEU A 1105 18.67 0.45 -30.72
C LEU A 1105 17.20 0.67 -30.33
N VAL A 1106 16.85 1.91 -30.02
CA VAL A 1106 15.52 2.29 -29.52
C VAL A 1106 14.89 3.29 -30.48
N ARG A 1107 13.65 3.02 -30.89
CA ARG A 1107 12.85 3.97 -31.66
C ARG A 1107 11.87 4.71 -30.75
N THR A 1108 12.00 6.04 -30.72
CA THR A 1108 11.02 6.97 -30.11
C THR A 1108 10.41 7.84 -31.21
N THR A 1109 10.72 9.15 -31.23
CA THR A 1109 10.45 10.05 -32.37
C THR A 1109 11.45 9.84 -33.50
N GLN A 1110 12.68 9.49 -33.15
CA GLN A 1110 13.76 9.12 -34.06
C GLN A 1110 14.39 7.81 -33.59
N ASN A 1111 15.27 7.25 -34.42
CA ASN A 1111 16.03 6.05 -34.05
C ASN A 1111 17.27 6.48 -33.26
N TYR A 1112 17.38 6.02 -32.02
CA TYR A 1112 18.50 6.31 -31.15
C TYR A 1112 19.28 5.06 -30.78
N VAL A 1113 20.60 5.18 -30.75
CA VAL A 1113 21.50 4.17 -30.18
C VAL A 1113 21.92 4.59 -28.76
N LYS A 1114 21.95 3.64 -27.83
CA LYS A 1114 22.23 3.87 -26.40
C LYS A 1114 23.36 2.98 -25.87
N ASN A 1115 24.01 3.44 -24.81
CA ASN A 1115 25.17 2.83 -24.16
C ASN A 1115 26.27 2.54 -25.17
N LEU A 1116 27.02 3.59 -25.54
CA LEU A 1116 27.93 3.54 -26.67
C LEU A 1116 29.39 3.50 -26.23
N THR A 1117 30.23 2.86 -27.04
CA THR A 1117 31.68 2.93 -26.90
C THR A 1117 32.32 3.18 -28.25
N ARG A 1118 33.30 4.08 -28.30
CA ARG A 1118 34.03 4.37 -29.54
C ARG A 1118 34.97 3.22 -29.87
N ILE A 1119 35.03 2.82 -31.13
CA ILE A 1119 35.89 1.74 -31.61
C ILE A 1119 36.63 2.17 -32.89
N ASP A 1120 37.71 1.47 -33.20
CA ASP A 1120 38.34 1.57 -34.52
C ASP A 1120 37.52 0.74 -35.53
N PRO A 1121 37.10 1.33 -36.68
CA PRO A 1121 36.38 0.59 -37.72
C PRO A 1121 37.10 -0.68 -38.19
N LEU A 1122 38.44 -0.68 -38.21
CA LEU A 1122 39.24 -1.82 -38.68
C LEU A 1122 39.06 -3.06 -37.81
N TRP A 1123 38.74 -2.87 -36.52
CA TRP A 1123 38.53 -3.99 -35.60
C TRP A 1123 37.30 -4.83 -35.95
N LEU A 1124 36.32 -4.28 -36.67
CA LEU A 1124 35.13 -5.03 -37.09
C LEU A 1124 35.49 -6.12 -38.10
N ALA A 1125 36.28 -5.77 -39.12
CA ALA A 1125 36.77 -6.73 -40.11
C ALA A 1125 37.76 -7.74 -39.50
N GLU A 1126 38.59 -7.30 -38.55
CA GLU A 1126 39.55 -8.16 -37.86
C GLU A 1126 38.88 -9.18 -36.91
N LEU A 1127 37.92 -8.73 -36.09
CA LEU A 1127 37.38 -9.52 -34.97
C LEU A 1127 36.07 -10.24 -35.30
N ALA A 1128 35.38 -9.81 -36.37
CA ALA A 1128 34.19 -10.47 -36.89
C ALA A 1128 34.24 -10.59 -38.43
N PRO A 1129 35.28 -11.25 -38.98
CA PRO A 1129 35.44 -11.41 -40.43
C PRO A 1129 34.27 -12.16 -41.07
N GLN A 1130 33.63 -13.08 -40.34
CA GLN A 1130 32.44 -13.81 -40.80
C GLN A 1130 31.25 -12.91 -41.18
N TYR A 1131 31.26 -11.65 -40.77
CA TYR A 1131 30.19 -10.69 -41.06
C TYR A 1131 30.67 -9.45 -41.83
N TYR A 1132 31.91 -8.99 -41.58
CA TYR A 1132 32.44 -7.75 -42.15
C TYR A 1132 33.53 -7.95 -43.21
N ALA A 1133 33.99 -9.19 -43.47
CA ALA A 1133 34.85 -9.42 -44.61
C ALA A 1133 34.06 -9.18 -45.90
N THR A 1134 34.57 -8.32 -46.76
CA THR A 1134 34.11 -8.24 -48.15
C THR A 1134 34.49 -9.55 -48.84
N GLU A 1135 33.52 -10.24 -49.46
CA GLU A 1135 33.83 -11.28 -50.44
C GLU A 1135 34.76 -10.65 -51.50
N GLU A 1136 35.99 -11.15 -51.60
CA GLU A 1136 36.86 -10.87 -52.75
C GLU A 1136 36.34 -11.57 -54.00
#